data_AF-A0A8T4EQ43-F1
#
_entry.id   AF-A0A8T4EQ43-F1
#
_cell.length_a   1.000
_cell.length_b   1.000
_cell.length_c   1.000
_cell.angle_alpha   90.00
_cell.angle_beta   90.00
_cell.angle_gamma   90.00
#
_symmetry.space_group_name_H-M   'P 1'
#
loop_
_entity.id
_entity.type
_entity.pdbx_description
1 polymer ?
#
loop_
_entity_poly.entity_id
_entity_poly.type
_entity_poly.pdbx_seq_one_letter_code
_entity_poly.pdbx_strand_id
1 'polypeptide(L)'
;MAKEKRNNHKAEKALKMGILAVLAMVLFVATMYDSQLYEIQLYDSQLSYGVVVGQAGKTGTGSTCSDTDGGQVFTVAGTATAGKTSSDDVCLDSTRLEEFYCDKNKVESIIHDCAIENMICRNNACVYPVCGNGLLEPGEECEGLDFGGKTCASFERAAGRLVCKSNCKIDSTHCPAIPSTCRNGVLDFGEQCEGTSTKPCVALNGNLSRGSFTGETATCNGCFYDTSACIGPTGGSDIDGLLQVGEQCAGGFWEVGNVNCATFGFDSGSVKCETYTDTYDTKSCCFESDGGYNIYMKGTGRSSFRNFTEYCLNSDTGYPGLMEYNCSSSIAVGQVATSYSQGGCTYGCFNGRCLNTSYHINCTDPDGPTSWSSRDRYVKSTTRIIILETGEITEEQDRCKSDSTGVIEYYCNPMGFITYVVRDCSAGCEDGACKVPSCGDGIITDLEVGVMEECDGAELGEATCELLGFDGGILSCRSDCRLDISECYACGDGRISGNEICDGIDFGGLDCTSLGFTGGTLACTNDCKYDTSRCISDNCIGEGGSIPVIASPPSCCPGLTLIPPKDQYIVGSAGICTAKCGNGVCDTATESDYNCPADCKTQAECTDSDGGMDFYVKGTTSGVLGGTNCLGDLHACPGDTVSAVDVCNVYNVNNVDEYYCSDNKVMGMGMTCPYGCRDGACMDAPTPPLAYCGDGIVQYPEQCDDDGLIGSCTQFGNFTYGDVTCNPETCTFDLTWCY
;
A
#
# COMPACT_ATOMS: atom_id res chain seq x y z
N MET A 1 -68.75 55.99 -9.75
CA MET A 1 -68.80 55.08 -10.91
C MET A 1 -67.64 55.28 -11.93
N ALA A 2 -67.49 56.41 -12.62
CA ALA A 2 -66.43 56.55 -13.66
C ALA A 2 -64.99 56.63 -13.13
N LYS A 3 -64.79 57.10 -11.88
CA LYS A 3 -63.49 57.19 -11.21
C LYS A 3 -63.03 55.84 -10.64
N GLU A 4 -63.99 55.01 -10.23
CA GLU A 4 -63.79 53.67 -9.68
C GLU A 4 -63.45 52.64 -10.77
N LYS A 5 -64.11 52.72 -11.94
CA LYS A 5 -63.73 51.94 -13.13
C LYS A 5 -62.30 52.25 -13.62
N ARG A 6 -61.85 53.50 -13.51
CA ARG A 6 -60.49 53.91 -13.91
C ARG A 6 -59.40 53.41 -12.96
N ASN A 7 -59.71 53.34 -11.66
CA ASN A 7 -58.79 52.77 -10.67
C ASN A 7 -58.71 51.24 -10.78
N ASN A 8 -59.85 50.56 -11.03
CA ASN A 8 -59.84 49.12 -11.29
C ASN A 8 -59.05 48.78 -12.56
N HIS A 9 -59.15 49.57 -13.62
CA HIS A 9 -58.39 49.29 -14.85
C HIS A 9 -56.87 49.52 -14.69
N LYS A 10 -56.45 50.48 -13.85
CA LYS A 10 -55.03 50.65 -13.48
C LYS A 10 -54.53 49.51 -12.59
N ALA A 11 -55.33 49.05 -11.63
CA ALA A 11 -55.00 47.90 -10.80
C ALA A 11 -54.90 46.60 -11.61
N GLU A 12 -55.82 46.40 -12.56
CA GLU A 12 -55.80 45.24 -13.47
C GLU A 12 -54.57 45.24 -14.39
N LYS A 13 -54.15 46.41 -14.85
CA LYS A 13 -52.96 46.56 -15.70
C LYS A 13 -51.65 46.37 -14.92
N ALA A 14 -51.60 46.82 -13.65
CA ALA A 14 -50.48 46.58 -12.76
C ALA A 14 -50.39 45.10 -12.33
N LEU A 15 -51.52 44.44 -12.06
CA LEU A 15 -51.58 43.01 -11.79
C LEU A 15 -51.16 42.19 -13.01
N LYS A 16 -51.60 42.57 -14.22
CA LYS A 16 -51.17 41.93 -15.47
C LYS A 16 -49.69 42.10 -15.79
N MET A 17 -49.09 43.27 -15.50
CA MET A 17 -47.64 43.46 -15.64
C MET A 17 -46.83 42.72 -14.56
N GLY A 18 -47.32 42.67 -13.32
CA GLY A 18 -46.70 41.89 -12.24
C GLY A 18 -46.73 40.39 -12.53
N ILE A 19 -47.86 39.87 -13.03
CA ILE A 19 -47.99 38.48 -13.47
C ILE A 19 -47.07 38.19 -14.66
N LEU A 20 -46.90 39.12 -15.61
CA LEU A 20 -45.96 38.96 -16.72
C LEU A 20 -44.49 38.94 -16.26
N ALA A 21 -44.12 39.75 -15.26
CA ALA A 21 -42.77 39.79 -14.71
C ALA A 21 -42.45 38.53 -13.89
N VAL A 22 -43.42 38.01 -13.14
CA VAL A 22 -43.29 36.73 -12.43
C VAL A 22 -43.27 35.56 -13.41
N LEU A 23 -44.09 35.57 -14.47
CA LEU A 23 -44.02 34.57 -15.55
C LEU A 23 -42.68 34.63 -16.30
N ALA A 24 -42.12 35.82 -16.54
CA ALA A 24 -40.80 35.97 -17.16
C ALA A 24 -39.68 35.48 -16.25
N MET A 25 -39.74 35.72 -14.93
CA MET A 25 -38.80 35.13 -13.97
C MET A 25 -38.97 33.61 -13.86
N VAL A 26 -40.20 33.09 -13.89
CA VAL A 26 -40.46 31.65 -13.87
C VAL A 26 -40.02 31.00 -15.19
N LEU A 27 -40.14 31.66 -16.34
CA LEU A 27 -39.58 31.21 -17.62
C LEU A 27 -38.04 31.30 -17.66
N PHE A 28 -37.44 32.30 -17.01
CA PHE A 28 -35.98 32.42 -16.90
C PHE A 28 -35.40 31.37 -15.94
N VAL A 29 -36.12 31.04 -14.87
CA VAL A 29 -35.75 29.95 -13.95
C VAL A 29 -36.04 28.58 -14.57
N ALA A 30 -37.13 28.42 -15.34
CA ALA A 30 -37.46 27.17 -16.05
C ALA A 30 -36.56 26.90 -17.26
N THR A 31 -35.91 27.93 -17.85
CA THR A 31 -34.85 27.72 -18.86
C THR A 31 -33.48 27.47 -18.23
N MET A 32 -33.34 27.62 -16.91
CA MET A 32 -32.14 27.23 -16.15
C MET A 32 -32.31 25.89 -15.42
N TYR A 33 -33.52 25.32 -15.39
CA TYR A 33 -33.87 24.04 -14.74
C TYR A 33 -34.77 23.18 -15.64
N ASP A 34 -34.32 22.89 -16.87
CA ASP A 34 -34.78 21.72 -17.64
C ASP A 34 -33.76 21.36 -18.74
N SER A 35 -32.69 20.68 -18.34
CA SER A 35 -31.83 19.92 -19.27
C SER A 35 -31.47 18.54 -18.72
N GLN A 36 -32.25 18.02 -17.77
CA GLN A 36 -32.13 16.66 -17.28
C GLN A 36 -33.55 16.10 -17.11
N LEU A 37 -33.87 15.09 -17.93
CA LEU A 37 -35.03 14.17 -17.90
C LEU A 37 -36.19 14.50 -18.88
N TYR A 38 -36.10 13.99 -20.11
CA TYR A 38 -37.23 13.29 -20.74
C TYR A 38 -36.76 12.19 -21.72
N GLU A 39 -37.63 11.18 -21.83
CA GLU A 39 -37.46 9.80 -22.29
C GLU A 39 -36.88 9.56 -23.70
N ILE A 40 -36.04 8.52 -23.79
CA ILE A 40 -35.66 7.85 -25.04
C ILE A 40 -36.60 6.65 -25.24
N GLN A 41 -37.55 6.73 -26.19
CA GLN A 41 -38.15 5.56 -26.80
C GLN A 41 -37.53 5.31 -28.18
N LEU A 42 -36.63 4.32 -28.18
CA LEU A 42 -36.52 3.22 -29.14
C LEU A 42 -37.23 3.43 -30.50
N TYR A 43 -36.46 3.63 -31.57
CA TYR A 43 -36.51 2.77 -32.75
C TYR A 43 -35.20 2.85 -33.56
N ASP A 44 -34.47 1.74 -33.50
CA ASP A 44 -33.59 1.12 -34.49
C ASP A 44 -32.56 1.96 -35.26
N SER A 45 -31.31 1.90 -34.78
CA SER A 45 -30.15 1.83 -35.68
C SER A 45 -29.26 0.66 -35.25
N GLN A 46 -29.60 -0.53 -35.73
CA GLN A 46 -28.63 -1.60 -35.91
C GLN A 46 -27.44 -1.08 -36.72
N LEU A 47 -26.31 -0.82 -36.05
CA LEU A 47 -24.96 -1.11 -36.56
C LEU A 47 -24.00 -1.23 -35.36
N SER A 48 -23.72 -2.49 -35.07
CA SER A 48 -22.83 -3.06 -34.07
C SER A 48 -21.36 -2.66 -34.20
N TYR A 49 -20.73 -2.27 -33.09
CA TYR A 49 -19.37 -2.63 -32.68
C TYR A 49 -19.45 -2.79 -31.16
N GLY A 50 -19.35 -3.94 -30.52
CA GLY A 50 -18.64 -5.16 -30.87
C GLY A 50 -17.69 -5.48 -29.71
N VAL A 51 -18.23 -5.67 -28.50
CA VAL A 51 -17.54 -6.41 -27.44
C VAL A 51 -17.28 -7.80 -28.01
N VAL A 52 -16.04 -8.11 -28.35
CA VAL A 52 -15.63 -9.48 -28.57
C VAL A 52 -15.03 -9.97 -27.26
N VAL A 53 -15.89 -10.56 -26.44
CA VAL A 53 -15.45 -11.64 -25.55
C VAL A 53 -14.91 -12.73 -26.46
N GLY A 54 -13.59 -12.90 -26.50
CA GLY A 54 -12.96 -14.02 -27.20
C GLY A 54 -13.29 -15.32 -26.49
N GLN A 55 -14.42 -15.94 -26.81
CA GLN A 55 -14.63 -17.36 -26.57
C GLN A 55 -13.55 -18.16 -27.32
N ALA A 56 -12.90 -19.06 -26.61
CA ALA A 56 -12.08 -20.10 -27.21
C ALA A 56 -12.92 -20.91 -28.22
N GLY A 57 -12.57 -20.78 -29.51
CA GLY A 57 -13.19 -21.48 -30.63
C GLY A 57 -12.21 -21.64 -31.79
N LYS A 58 -11.72 -22.87 -31.95
CA LYS A 58 -10.68 -23.38 -32.87
C LYS A 58 -10.68 -22.87 -34.33
N THR A 59 -9.44 -22.80 -34.85
CA THR A 59 -8.92 -23.02 -36.23
C THR A 59 -9.14 -21.97 -37.33
N GLY A 60 -8.04 -21.29 -37.71
CA GLY A 60 -7.91 -20.60 -39.01
C GLY A 60 -6.70 -19.66 -39.09
N THR A 61 -5.66 -20.05 -39.82
CA THR A 61 -4.44 -19.27 -40.06
C THR A 61 -4.68 -18.05 -40.97
N GLY A 62 -4.48 -16.82 -40.47
CA GLY A 62 -4.44 -15.59 -41.26
C GLY A 62 -4.08 -14.37 -40.40
N SER A 63 -3.02 -13.64 -40.75
CA SER A 63 -2.42 -12.54 -39.99
C SER A 63 -3.41 -11.41 -39.64
N THR A 64 -3.70 -11.25 -38.36
CA THR A 64 -4.45 -10.14 -37.77
C THR A 64 -3.52 -8.95 -37.50
N CYS A 65 -3.97 -7.74 -37.82
CA CYS A 65 -3.32 -6.50 -37.39
C CYS A 65 -3.84 -6.14 -35.99
N SER A 66 -2.97 -5.70 -35.10
CA SER A 66 -3.29 -5.23 -33.75
C SER A 66 -2.76 -3.83 -33.53
N ASP A 67 -3.55 -3.00 -32.88
CA ASP A 67 -3.28 -1.59 -32.63
C ASP A 67 -3.42 -1.31 -31.13
N THR A 68 -2.46 -0.62 -30.52
CA THR A 68 -2.41 -0.48 -29.06
C THR A 68 -3.30 0.63 -28.51
N ASP A 69 -3.63 1.65 -29.31
CA ASP A 69 -4.51 2.76 -28.91
C ASP A 69 -5.97 2.59 -29.40
N GLY A 70 -6.21 1.58 -30.25
CA GLY A 70 -7.53 1.24 -30.76
C GLY A 70 -7.91 1.91 -32.10
N GLY A 71 -6.96 2.51 -32.82
CA GLY A 71 -7.18 2.96 -34.20
C GLY A 71 -6.61 4.34 -34.50
N GLN A 72 -7.44 5.29 -34.96
CA GLN A 72 -6.99 6.66 -35.24
C GLN A 72 -7.19 7.54 -33.99
N VAL A 73 -6.28 7.43 -33.02
CA VAL A 73 -6.36 8.07 -31.70
C VAL A 73 -5.15 8.98 -31.47
N PHE A 74 -5.19 10.18 -32.04
CA PHE A 74 -4.07 11.12 -32.06
C PHE A 74 -3.57 11.63 -30.69
N THR A 75 -4.30 11.41 -29.60
CA THR A 75 -3.96 11.92 -28.25
C THR A 75 -3.28 10.88 -27.35
N VAL A 76 -3.12 9.65 -27.83
CA VAL A 76 -2.50 8.54 -27.11
C VAL A 76 -1.43 7.96 -28.00
N ALA A 77 -0.22 7.72 -27.48
CA ALA A 77 0.83 7.12 -28.29
C ALA A 77 0.53 5.63 -28.51
N GLY A 78 0.52 5.22 -29.78
CA GLY A 78 0.13 3.91 -30.25
C GLY A 78 1.20 3.18 -31.06
N THR A 79 0.87 1.95 -31.42
CA THR A 79 1.70 1.03 -32.21
C THR A 79 0.80 0.07 -32.98
N ALA A 80 0.82 0.19 -34.30
CA ALA A 80 0.13 -0.74 -35.19
C ALA A 80 1.07 -1.85 -35.66
N THR A 81 0.66 -3.09 -35.42
CA THR A 81 1.42 -4.31 -35.76
C THR A 81 0.62 -5.21 -36.68
N ALA A 82 1.16 -5.53 -37.87
CA ALA A 82 0.63 -6.56 -38.76
C ALA A 82 1.70 -7.60 -39.09
N GLY A 83 1.53 -8.84 -38.60
CA GLY A 83 2.48 -9.92 -38.85
C GLY A 83 3.85 -9.67 -38.21
N LYS A 84 4.87 -9.28 -38.99
CA LYS A 84 6.22 -8.95 -38.51
C LYS A 84 6.55 -7.46 -38.59
N THR A 85 5.68 -6.66 -39.18
CA THR A 85 5.87 -5.22 -39.32
C THR A 85 5.12 -4.51 -38.20
N SER A 86 5.83 -3.70 -37.44
CA SER A 86 5.33 -2.82 -36.38
C SER A 86 5.66 -1.39 -36.77
N SER A 87 4.77 -0.45 -36.50
CA SER A 87 5.01 0.97 -36.71
C SER A 87 4.38 1.73 -35.56
N ASP A 88 5.20 2.51 -34.88
CA ASP A 88 4.80 3.32 -33.74
C ASP A 88 4.41 4.70 -34.28
N ASP A 89 3.46 5.36 -33.62
CA ASP A 89 3.16 6.76 -33.92
C ASP A 89 4.42 7.60 -33.83
N VAL A 90 4.50 8.65 -34.63
CA VAL A 90 5.69 9.48 -34.69
C VAL A 90 5.38 10.94 -34.88
N CYS A 91 5.93 11.77 -34.00
CA CYS A 91 5.93 13.20 -34.23
C CYS A 91 6.88 13.54 -35.37
N LEU A 92 6.32 14.03 -36.49
CA LEU A 92 7.08 14.51 -37.64
C LEU A 92 7.77 15.85 -37.33
N ASP A 93 7.11 16.67 -36.51
CA ASP A 93 7.64 17.89 -35.88
C ASP A 93 6.78 18.24 -34.65
N SER A 94 7.00 19.41 -34.04
CA SER A 94 6.26 19.88 -32.85
C SER A 94 4.76 20.10 -33.06
N THR A 95 4.24 19.98 -34.28
CA THR A 95 2.84 20.28 -34.62
C THR A 95 2.16 19.16 -35.41
N ARG A 96 2.90 18.18 -35.94
CA ARG A 96 2.35 17.14 -36.81
C ARG A 96 2.68 15.75 -36.28
N LEU A 97 1.64 14.95 -36.06
CA LEU A 97 1.71 13.54 -35.69
C LEU A 97 1.43 12.68 -36.93
N GLU A 98 2.31 11.74 -37.26
CA GLU A 98 1.96 10.62 -38.13
C GLU A 98 1.50 9.45 -37.26
N GLU A 99 0.21 9.19 -37.34
CA GLU A 99 -0.50 8.13 -36.65
C GLU A 99 -0.44 6.85 -37.48
N PHE A 100 -0.04 5.72 -36.89
CA PHE A 100 -0.09 4.40 -37.52
C PHE A 100 -1.21 3.58 -36.93
N TYR A 101 -2.14 3.14 -37.78
CA TYR A 101 -3.34 2.43 -37.33
C TYR A 101 -3.65 1.18 -38.16
N CYS A 102 -4.42 0.26 -37.57
CA CYS A 102 -4.89 -0.92 -38.29
C CYS A 102 -6.17 -0.66 -39.12
N ASP A 103 -6.07 -0.70 -40.46
CA ASP A 103 -7.24 -0.76 -41.37
C ASP A 103 -7.21 -2.03 -42.22
N LYS A 104 -8.33 -2.78 -42.23
CA LYS A 104 -8.48 -4.03 -43.02
C LYS A 104 -7.32 -5.03 -42.88
N ASN A 105 -6.83 -5.25 -41.65
CA ASN A 105 -5.69 -6.12 -41.31
C ASN A 105 -4.33 -5.67 -41.91
N LYS A 106 -4.14 -4.38 -42.16
CA LYS A 106 -2.86 -3.78 -42.53
C LYS A 106 -2.58 -2.55 -41.68
N VAL A 107 -1.30 -2.26 -41.49
CA VAL A 107 -0.84 -0.99 -40.93
C VAL A 107 -0.96 0.07 -42.02
N GLU A 108 -1.74 1.11 -41.76
CA GLU A 108 -1.86 2.33 -42.56
C GLU A 108 -1.40 3.53 -41.72
N SER A 109 -1.17 4.69 -42.33
CA SER A 109 -0.84 5.91 -41.58
C SER A 109 -1.65 7.13 -42.03
N ILE A 110 -1.82 8.09 -41.12
CA ILE A 110 -2.42 9.39 -41.39
C ILE A 110 -1.65 10.49 -40.65
N ILE A 111 -1.48 11.65 -41.29
CA ILE A 111 -0.83 12.80 -40.65
C ILE A 111 -1.92 13.73 -40.09
N HIS A 112 -1.89 13.95 -38.77
CA HIS A 112 -2.74 14.88 -38.05
C HIS A 112 -1.96 16.15 -37.67
N ASP A 113 -2.60 17.32 -37.82
CA ASP A 113 -2.04 18.61 -37.43
C ASP A 113 -2.58 19.02 -36.05
N CYS A 114 -1.79 18.74 -35.01
CA CYS A 114 -2.14 19.05 -33.62
C CYS A 114 -2.39 20.55 -33.41
N ALA A 115 -1.80 21.43 -34.23
CA ALA A 115 -1.90 22.87 -34.07
C ALA A 115 -3.32 23.41 -34.34
N ILE A 116 -4.14 22.68 -35.10
CA ILE A 116 -5.54 23.06 -35.36
C ILE A 116 -6.35 23.10 -34.05
N GLU A 117 -5.96 22.29 -33.06
CA GLU A 117 -6.63 22.17 -31.77
C GLU A 117 -5.85 22.87 -30.63
N ASN A 118 -4.88 23.73 -30.97
CA ASN A 118 -3.90 24.33 -30.04
C ASN A 118 -3.10 23.29 -29.24
N MET A 119 -2.85 22.12 -29.82
CA MET A 119 -2.00 21.07 -29.26
C MET A 119 -0.65 21.03 -29.99
N ILE A 120 0.33 20.44 -29.34
CA ILE A 120 1.65 20.15 -29.90
C ILE A 120 1.83 18.63 -30.00
N CYS A 121 2.66 18.18 -30.93
CA CYS A 121 3.06 16.77 -30.97
C CYS A 121 4.27 16.56 -30.06
N ARG A 122 4.11 15.72 -29.03
CA ARG A 122 5.19 15.35 -28.11
C ARG A 122 5.01 13.91 -27.64
N ASN A 123 6.11 13.17 -27.50
CA ASN A 123 6.10 11.75 -27.12
C ASN A 123 5.15 10.91 -27.99
N ASN A 124 5.12 11.20 -29.29
CA ASN A 124 4.29 10.49 -30.27
C ASN A 124 2.77 10.59 -30.03
N ALA A 125 2.31 11.70 -29.43
CA ALA A 125 0.89 12.03 -29.29
C ALA A 125 0.67 13.55 -29.38
N CYS A 126 -0.53 13.98 -29.79
CA CYS A 126 -0.98 15.35 -29.66
C CYS A 126 -1.37 15.64 -28.20
N VAL A 127 -0.68 16.59 -27.59
CA VAL A 127 -0.88 16.99 -26.19
C VAL A 127 -1.05 18.51 -26.09
N TYR A 128 -1.79 18.97 -25.08
CA TYR A 128 -1.86 20.41 -24.80
C TYR A 128 -0.48 20.94 -24.33
N PRO A 129 -0.05 22.12 -24.79
CA PRO A 129 1.16 22.77 -24.26
C PRO A 129 0.99 23.05 -22.77
N VAL A 130 2.01 22.73 -21.98
CA VAL A 130 1.97 22.76 -20.51
C VAL A 130 2.89 23.85 -19.99
N CYS A 131 2.29 24.90 -19.44
CA CYS A 131 3.03 26.00 -18.84
C CYS A 131 3.80 25.57 -17.59
N GLY A 132 5.06 26.00 -17.46
CA GLY A 132 5.95 25.67 -16.35
C GLY A 132 6.83 24.43 -16.59
N ASN A 133 6.91 23.92 -17.83
CA ASN A 133 7.67 22.72 -18.19
C ASN A 133 9.13 22.98 -18.61
N GLY A 134 9.56 24.25 -18.65
CA GLY A 134 10.92 24.67 -18.99
C GLY A 134 11.27 24.72 -20.49
N LEU A 135 10.31 24.50 -21.40
CA LEU A 135 10.48 24.61 -22.85
C LEU A 135 9.48 25.61 -23.45
N LEU A 136 9.95 26.64 -24.16
CA LEU A 136 9.07 27.60 -24.82
C LEU A 136 8.44 27.00 -26.10
N GLU A 137 7.18 26.59 -26.03
CA GLU A 137 6.47 25.83 -27.07
C GLU A 137 5.59 26.74 -27.98
N PRO A 138 5.26 26.34 -29.22
CA PRO A 138 4.37 27.11 -30.09
C PRO A 138 2.97 27.31 -29.48
N GLY A 139 2.61 28.56 -29.19
CA GLY A 139 1.35 28.93 -28.51
C GLY A 139 1.57 29.63 -27.17
N GLU A 140 2.76 29.47 -26.58
CA GLU A 140 3.19 30.13 -25.35
C GLU A 140 3.87 31.47 -25.66
N GLU A 141 3.65 32.48 -24.82
CA GLU A 141 4.39 33.75 -24.93
C GLU A 141 5.67 33.75 -24.09
N CYS A 142 5.75 32.89 -23.08
CA CYS A 142 6.89 32.73 -22.17
C CYS A 142 6.83 31.37 -21.47
N GLU A 143 7.96 30.92 -20.92
CA GLU A 143 8.11 29.71 -20.12
C GLU A 143 9.14 29.94 -19.00
N GLY A 144 8.66 30.08 -17.75
CA GLY A 144 9.52 30.43 -16.61
C GLY A 144 10.30 31.74 -16.81
N LEU A 145 11.59 31.63 -17.14
CA LEU A 145 12.48 32.76 -17.47
C LEU A 145 12.76 32.92 -18.98
N ASP A 146 12.28 32.00 -19.82
CA ASP A 146 12.39 32.10 -21.27
C ASP A 146 11.22 32.89 -21.84
N PHE A 147 11.48 34.13 -22.25
CA PHE A 147 10.45 35.05 -22.81
C PHE A 147 10.49 35.10 -24.34
N GLY A 148 11.10 34.11 -25.01
CA GLY A 148 11.24 34.10 -26.47
C GLY A 148 12.03 35.30 -26.99
N GLY A 149 13.06 35.71 -26.25
CA GLY A 149 13.89 36.88 -26.54
C GLY A 149 13.24 38.24 -26.26
N LYS A 150 12.02 38.28 -25.69
CA LYS A 150 11.36 39.53 -25.29
C LYS A 150 11.96 40.06 -23.98
N THR A 151 12.03 41.38 -23.86
CA THR A 151 12.48 42.09 -22.65
C THR A 151 11.46 43.17 -22.30
N CYS A 152 11.60 43.85 -21.16
CA CYS A 152 10.73 45.00 -20.84
C CYS A 152 10.75 46.09 -21.92
N ALA A 153 11.86 46.24 -22.66
CA ALA A 153 11.95 47.14 -23.80
C ALA A 153 11.01 46.75 -24.95
N SER A 154 10.71 45.45 -25.11
CA SER A 154 9.74 44.95 -26.10
C SER A 154 8.29 45.39 -25.83
N PHE A 155 8.02 45.93 -24.64
CA PHE A 155 6.70 46.41 -24.21
C PHE A 155 6.70 47.91 -23.89
N GLU A 156 7.70 48.67 -24.38
CA GLU A 156 7.84 50.11 -24.11
C GLU A 156 7.87 50.45 -22.60
N ARG A 157 8.48 49.58 -21.79
CA ARG A 157 8.63 49.74 -20.34
C ARG A 157 10.09 49.94 -19.94
N ALA A 158 10.35 50.51 -18.76
CA ALA A 158 11.71 50.74 -18.28
C ALA A 158 12.46 49.41 -18.07
N ALA A 159 13.78 49.49 -17.92
CA ALA A 159 14.57 48.34 -17.51
C ALA A 159 13.96 47.75 -16.21
N GLY A 160 13.68 46.45 -16.23
CA GLY A 160 12.88 45.78 -15.24
C GLY A 160 12.70 44.32 -15.62
N ARG A 161 11.71 43.66 -15.02
CA ARG A 161 11.53 42.23 -15.17
C ARG A 161 10.18 41.84 -15.79
N LEU A 162 10.23 40.97 -16.80
CA LEU A 162 9.07 40.22 -17.27
C LEU A 162 8.81 39.03 -16.32
N VAL A 163 7.55 38.77 -16.04
CA VAL A 163 7.12 37.58 -15.27
C VAL A 163 6.25 36.74 -16.19
N CYS A 164 6.46 35.42 -16.18
CA CYS A 164 5.58 34.51 -16.89
C CYS A 164 4.44 34.08 -15.96
N LYS A 165 3.19 34.31 -16.37
CA LYS A 165 2.03 33.85 -15.61
C LYS A 165 1.83 32.35 -15.79
N SER A 166 1.07 31.72 -14.89
CA SER A 166 0.69 30.30 -14.98
C SER A 166 -0.11 29.93 -16.23
N ASN A 167 -0.61 30.91 -16.99
CA ASN A 167 -1.27 30.71 -18.28
C ASN A 167 -0.37 31.01 -19.49
N CYS A 168 0.96 31.05 -19.29
CA CYS A 168 1.97 31.26 -20.33
C CYS A 168 1.79 32.56 -21.12
N LYS A 169 1.25 33.58 -20.43
CA LYS A 169 1.19 34.97 -20.89
C LYS A 169 2.23 35.80 -20.15
N ILE A 170 2.87 36.70 -20.90
CA ILE A 170 3.83 37.63 -20.33
C ILE A 170 3.10 38.65 -19.46
N ASP A 171 3.46 38.70 -18.19
CA ASP A 171 3.15 39.80 -17.29
C ASP A 171 4.22 40.89 -17.38
N SER A 172 3.88 41.99 -18.04
CA SER A 172 4.72 43.18 -18.14
C SER A 172 4.44 44.22 -17.05
N THR A 173 3.55 43.94 -16.09
CA THR A 173 3.25 44.87 -14.97
C THR A 173 4.41 44.99 -13.99
N HIS A 174 5.28 43.98 -13.92
CA HIS A 174 6.50 43.94 -13.13
C HIS A 174 7.71 44.57 -13.84
N CYS A 175 7.57 44.90 -15.12
CA CYS A 175 8.40 45.94 -15.69
C CYS A 175 7.88 47.24 -15.09
N PRO A 176 8.72 48.01 -14.36
CA PRO A 176 8.33 49.35 -13.96
C PRO A 176 7.77 50.03 -15.20
N ALA A 177 6.54 50.55 -15.09
CA ALA A 177 6.09 51.52 -16.07
C ALA A 177 7.25 52.49 -16.24
N ILE A 178 7.63 52.87 -17.48
CA ILE A 178 8.52 54.03 -17.62
C ILE A 178 7.85 55.07 -16.75
N PRO A 179 8.43 55.45 -15.59
CA PRO A 179 7.74 56.40 -14.76
C PRO A 179 7.52 57.58 -15.69
N SER A 180 6.35 58.21 -15.62
CA SER A 180 6.01 59.38 -16.43
C SER A 180 6.98 60.57 -16.19
N THR A 181 8.14 60.30 -15.59
CA THR A 181 9.23 61.15 -15.19
C THR A 181 10.45 61.07 -16.09
N CYS A 182 10.72 59.96 -16.80
CA CYS A 182 11.78 60.03 -17.80
C CYS A 182 11.33 60.96 -18.94
N ARG A 183 12.07 62.05 -19.15
CA ARG A 183 11.70 63.17 -20.03
C ARG A 183 10.60 64.08 -19.47
N ASN A 184 10.40 64.14 -18.15
CA ASN A 184 9.57 65.17 -17.52
C ASN A 184 10.32 66.50 -17.30
N GLY A 185 11.63 66.53 -17.55
CA GLY A 185 12.47 67.71 -17.38
C GLY A 185 12.98 67.95 -15.96
N VAL A 186 12.88 66.96 -15.06
CA VAL A 186 13.34 66.98 -13.66
C VAL A 186 14.15 65.71 -13.40
N LEU A 187 15.31 65.82 -12.75
CA LEU A 187 16.15 64.66 -12.44
C LEU A 187 15.64 63.98 -11.16
N ASP A 188 14.93 62.86 -11.28
CA ASP A 188 14.30 62.14 -10.18
C ASP A 188 15.19 61.02 -9.60
N PHE A 189 14.82 60.49 -8.43
CA PHE A 189 15.61 59.46 -7.73
C PHE A 189 15.66 58.15 -8.53
N GLY A 190 16.84 57.77 -9.01
CA GLY A 190 17.06 56.59 -9.87
C GLY A 190 17.38 56.92 -11.33
N GLU A 191 17.25 58.18 -11.74
CA GLU A 191 17.62 58.67 -13.08
C GLU A 191 19.04 59.26 -13.07
N GLN A 192 19.82 59.01 -14.13
CA GLN A 192 21.11 59.69 -14.32
C GLN A 192 20.97 60.90 -15.24
N CYS A 193 20.01 60.89 -16.19
CA CYS A 193 19.79 61.93 -17.18
C CYS A 193 18.32 62.03 -17.61
N GLU A 194 17.97 63.17 -18.20
CA GLU A 194 16.59 63.50 -18.62
C GLU A 194 16.51 63.85 -20.11
N GLY A 195 15.45 63.44 -20.82
CA GLY A 195 15.17 63.95 -22.17
C GLY A 195 16.28 63.71 -23.20
N THR A 196 16.71 64.77 -23.89
CA THR A 196 17.92 64.77 -24.74
C THR A 196 19.11 65.40 -24.04
N SER A 197 19.11 65.43 -22.71
CA SER A 197 20.17 66.08 -21.94
C SER A 197 21.50 65.43 -22.26
N THR A 198 22.49 66.28 -22.49
CA THR A 198 23.83 65.83 -22.80
C THR A 198 24.76 66.30 -21.69
N LYS A 199 25.53 65.40 -21.09
CA LYS A 199 26.58 65.79 -20.14
C LYS A 199 27.95 65.69 -20.80
N PRO A 200 28.82 66.71 -20.67
CA PRO A 200 30.21 66.56 -21.07
C PRO A 200 30.79 65.33 -20.38
N CYS A 201 31.48 64.46 -21.11
CA CYS A 201 32.03 63.24 -20.53
C CYS A 201 32.92 63.52 -19.30
N VAL A 202 33.63 64.66 -19.31
CA VAL A 202 34.41 65.19 -18.16
C VAL A 202 33.59 65.44 -16.88
N ALA A 203 32.29 65.71 -17.01
CA ALA A 203 31.38 66.05 -15.91
C ALA A 203 30.66 64.81 -15.33
N LEU A 204 30.85 63.63 -15.91
CA LEU A 204 30.38 62.36 -15.36
C LEU A 204 31.28 61.85 -14.21
N ASN A 205 32.45 62.45 -13.99
CA ASN A 205 33.43 62.10 -12.96
C ASN A 205 33.01 62.47 -11.51
N GLY A 206 31.76 62.89 -11.28
CA GLY A 206 31.32 63.54 -10.04
C GLY A 206 31.44 62.73 -8.73
N ASN A 207 31.81 61.45 -8.79
CA ASN A 207 32.12 60.61 -7.63
C ASN A 207 33.37 59.72 -7.81
N LEU A 208 34.19 59.95 -8.85
CA LEU A 208 35.36 59.10 -9.14
C LEU A 208 36.65 59.83 -8.77
N SER A 209 37.40 59.27 -7.81
CA SER A 209 38.56 59.94 -7.23
C SER A 209 39.78 60.08 -8.16
N ARG A 210 39.80 59.53 -9.40
CA ARG A 210 40.94 59.75 -10.33
C ARG A 210 40.82 59.28 -11.79
N GLY A 211 39.63 59.11 -12.37
CA GLY A 211 39.45 58.92 -13.83
C GLY A 211 39.03 60.23 -14.50
N SER A 212 39.61 60.58 -15.66
CA SER A 212 39.15 61.72 -16.46
C SER A 212 38.68 61.23 -17.83
N PHE A 213 37.37 60.98 -17.97
CA PHE A 213 36.76 60.90 -19.30
C PHE A 213 37.01 62.22 -20.06
N THR A 214 37.55 62.15 -21.27
CA THR A 214 37.61 63.24 -22.26
C THR A 214 36.71 62.89 -23.45
N GLY A 215 36.62 63.69 -24.52
CA GLY A 215 35.78 63.36 -25.69
C GLY A 215 34.49 64.19 -25.83
N GLU A 216 33.55 63.72 -26.64
CA GLU A 216 32.31 64.43 -26.96
C GLU A 216 31.30 64.38 -25.78
N THR A 217 30.02 64.63 -26.03
CA THR A 217 29.02 64.78 -24.97
C THR A 217 28.23 63.47 -24.84
N ALA A 218 28.17 62.89 -23.64
CA ALA A 218 27.36 61.71 -23.38
C ALA A 218 25.88 62.06 -23.55
N THR A 219 25.17 61.32 -24.40
CA THR A 219 23.77 61.59 -24.74
C THR A 219 22.85 60.74 -23.89
N CYS A 220 21.76 61.31 -23.39
CA CYS A 220 20.79 60.54 -22.63
C CYS A 220 20.07 59.51 -23.52
N ASN A 221 20.19 58.22 -23.18
CA ASN A 221 19.50 57.12 -23.84
C ASN A 221 18.62 56.40 -22.80
N GLY A 222 17.31 56.67 -22.84
CA GLY A 222 16.42 56.33 -21.73
C GLY A 222 16.68 57.25 -20.53
N CYS A 223 16.91 56.66 -19.34
CA CYS A 223 17.20 57.39 -18.09
C CYS A 223 18.70 57.43 -17.75
N PHE A 224 19.58 56.93 -18.64
CA PHE A 224 21.01 56.75 -18.39
C PHE A 224 21.85 57.47 -19.46
N TYR A 225 22.99 58.04 -19.07
CA TYR A 225 23.90 58.66 -20.06
C TYR A 225 24.57 57.57 -20.87
N ASP A 226 24.41 57.61 -22.19
CA ASP A 226 25.17 56.80 -23.12
C ASP A 226 26.61 57.34 -23.20
N THR A 227 27.55 56.55 -22.67
CA THR A 227 28.96 56.89 -22.59
C THR A 227 29.77 56.42 -23.80
N SER A 228 29.13 55.84 -24.82
CA SER A 228 29.80 55.33 -26.03
C SER A 228 30.55 56.42 -26.82
N ALA A 229 30.16 57.69 -26.65
CA ALA A 229 30.83 58.85 -27.23
C ALA A 229 31.97 59.43 -26.37
N CYS A 230 32.21 58.89 -25.17
CA CYS A 230 33.27 59.31 -24.26
C CYS A 230 34.61 58.65 -24.61
N ILE A 231 35.70 59.42 -24.48
CA ILE A 231 37.09 59.01 -24.71
C ILE A 231 37.82 58.95 -23.36
N GLY A 232 37.92 57.75 -22.79
CA GLY A 232 38.79 57.41 -21.65
C GLY A 232 39.97 56.54 -22.10
N PRO A 233 40.89 56.14 -21.20
CA PRO A 233 41.91 55.15 -21.56
C PRO A 233 41.22 53.90 -22.12
N THR A 234 41.53 53.57 -23.37
CA THR A 234 41.04 52.36 -24.03
C THR A 234 41.84 51.17 -23.53
N GLY A 235 41.19 50.28 -22.77
CA GLY A 235 41.68 48.95 -22.46
C GLY A 235 42.90 48.91 -21.55
N GLY A 236 42.69 48.60 -20.27
CA GLY A 236 43.76 48.22 -19.36
C GLY A 236 43.25 47.43 -18.16
N SER A 237 43.50 46.11 -18.18
CA SER A 237 43.49 45.13 -17.07
C SER A 237 42.71 45.46 -15.79
N ASP A 238 41.49 44.94 -15.70
CA ASP A 238 40.73 44.19 -14.66
C ASP A 238 41.03 44.38 -13.15
N ILE A 239 41.80 45.39 -12.70
CA ILE A 239 42.22 45.46 -11.27
C ILE A 239 42.56 46.85 -10.74
N ASP A 240 42.38 47.92 -11.51
CA ASP A 240 42.84 49.27 -11.11
C ASP A 240 41.82 50.08 -10.29
N GLY A 241 40.56 49.62 -10.20
CA GLY A 241 39.50 50.27 -9.44
C GLY A 241 38.98 51.57 -10.10
N LEU A 242 39.18 51.75 -11.41
CA LEU A 242 38.73 52.91 -12.17
C LEU A 242 37.67 52.50 -13.21
N LEU A 243 36.55 53.24 -13.29
CA LEU A 243 35.48 53.00 -14.26
C LEU A 243 35.90 53.43 -15.69
N GLN A 244 36.01 52.48 -16.62
CA GLN A 244 36.42 52.68 -18.01
C GLN A 244 35.23 52.67 -19.00
N VAL A 245 35.48 53.05 -20.26
CA VAL A 245 34.44 53.08 -21.31
C VAL A 245 34.03 51.64 -21.65
N GLY A 246 32.75 51.32 -21.41
CA GLY A 246 32.18 49.97 -21.62
C GLY A 246 31.98 49.16 -20.34
N GLU A 247 32.47 49.64 -19.20
CA GLU A 247 32.28 49.03 -17.88
C GLU A 247 30.99 49.54 -17.20
N GLN A 248 30.31 48.66 -16.46
CA GLN A 248 29.11 49.02 -15.69
C GLN A 248 29.45 49.38 -14.24
N CYS A 249 30.60 48.93 -13.71
CA CYS A 249 31.08 49.18 -12.35
C CYS A 249 32.61 49.02 -12.28
N ALA A 250 33.27 49.50 -11.22
CA ALA A 250 34.73 49.31 -11.04
C ALA A 250 35.13 49.18 -9.57
N GLY A 251 35.92 48.15 -9.24
CA GLY A 251 36.53 47.95 -7.92
C GLY A 251 35.67 47.21 -6.88
N GLY A 252 36.31 46.35 -6.09
CA GLY A 252 35.63 45.35 -5.25
C GLY A 252 34.98 45.83 -3.94
N PHE A 253 35.08 47.10 -3.51
CA PHE A 253 34.53 47.53 -2.22
C PHE A 253 34.03 49.00 -2.24
N TRP A 254 32.71 49.14 -2.07
CA TRP A 254 31.88 50.31 -1.68
C TRP A 254 31.90 51.56 -2.58
N GLU A 255 30.67 52.00 -2.90
CA GLU A 255 30.29 53.32 -3.44
C GLU A 255 30.34 53.49 -4.97
N VAL A 256 29.49 52.73 -5.69
CA VAL A 256 28.90 53.21 -6.93
C VAL A 256 27.41 53.43 -6.65
N GLY A 257 26.98 54.69 -6.66
CA GLY A 257 25.76 55.18 -6.00
C GLY A 257 24.47 54.39 -6.25
N ASN A 258 23.68 54.19 -5.20
CA ASN A 258 22.27 53.73 -5.17
C ASN A 258 21.86 52.48 -5.98
N VAL A 259 22.76 51.78 -6.68
CA VAL A 259 22.45 50.54 -7.42
C VAL A 259 22.42 49.38 -6.44
N ASN A 260 21.25 48.76 -6.29
CA ASN A 260 21.02 47.59 -5.43
C ASN A 260 20.22 46.53 -6.22
N CYS A 261 19.95 45.37 -5.61
CA CYS A 261 19.24 44.28 -6.29
C CYS A 261 17.85 44.70 -6.81
N ALA A 262 17.18 45.63 -6.12
CA ALA A 262 15.89 46.17 -6.57
C ALA A 262 16.01 46.99 -7.87
N THR A 263 17.17 47.60 -8.14
CA THR A 263 17.46 48.28 -9.42
C THR A 263 17.37 47.32 -10.62
N PHE A 264 17.58 46.03 -10.41
CA PHE A 264 17.52 44.98 -11.44
C PHE A 264 16.26 44.10 -11.34
N GLY A 265 15.29 44.48 -10.50
CA GLY A 265 14.03 43.73 -10.34
C GLY A 265 14.14 42.46 -9.49
N PHE A 266 15.08 42.41 -8.54
CA PHE A 266 15.21 41.36 -7.52
C PHE A 266 14.77 41.87 -6.14
N ASP A 267 14.22 40.98 -5.31
CA ASP A 267 13.56 41.36 -4.05
C ASP A 267 14.54 41.71 -2.93
N SER A 268 15.70 41.05 -2.87
CA SER A 268 16.75 41.37 -1.90
C SER A 268 18.14 40.86 -2.31
N GLY A 269 19.15 41.12 -1.48
CA GLY A 269 20.53 40.68 -1.69
C GLY A 269 21.48 41.84 -1.96
N SER A 270 22.64 41.51 -2.53
CA SER A 270 23.64 42.50 -2.90
C SER A 270 24.11 42.33 -4.34
N VAL A 271 24.23 43.44 -5.04
CA VAL A 271 24.86 43.49 -6.37
C VAL A 271 26.36 43.61 -6.16
N LYS A 272 27.13 42.75 -6.81
CA LYS A 272 28.59 42.83 -6.82
C LYS A 272 29.07 43.32 -8.18
N CYS A 273 30.28 43.85 -8.24
CA CYS A 273 30.96 44.08 -9.50
C CYS A 273 31.83 42.85 -9.81
N GLU A 274 31.60 42.18 -10.94
CA GLU A 274 32.43 41.04 -11.37
C GLU A 274 33.81 41.53 -11.80
N THR A 275 34.85 41.07 -11.11
CA THR A 275 36.22 41.60 -11.20
C THR A 275 36.91 41.36 -12.54
N TYR A 276 36.32 40.58 -13.44
CA TYR A 276 36.90 40.22 -14.75
C TYR A 276 36.13 40.79 -15.93
N THR A 277 34.92 41.28 -15.70
CA THR A 277 34.05 41.79 -16.77
C THR A 277 33.60 43.20 -16.49
N ASP A 278 33.83 43.70 -15.27
CA ASP A 278 33.41 45.02 -14.79
C ASP A 278 31.92 45.29 -15.07
N THR A 279 31.13 44.20 -15.01
CA THR A 279 29.67 44.19 -15.11
C THR A 279 29.04 43.93 -13.74
N TYR A 280 27.81 44.43 -13.57
CA TYR A 280 27.04 44.15 -12.36
C TYR A 280 26.64 42.67 -12.32
N ASP A 281 27.01 41.99 -11.24
CA ASP A 281 26.65 40.61 -10.96
C ASP A 281 25.48 40.52 -10.00
N THR A 282 24.38 39.98 -10.53
CA THR A 282 23.14 39.75 -9.81
C THR A 282 23.03 38.33 -9.25
N LYS A 283 24.06 37.47 -9.37
CA LYS A 283 24.04 36.12 -8.77
C LYS A 283 23.84 36.15 -7.26
N SER A 284 24.28 37.20 -6.58
CA SER A 284 24.08 37.40 -5.13
C SER A 284 22.74 38.08 -4.78
N CYS A 285 21.89 38.34 -5.78
CA CYS A 285 20.52 38.80 -5.60
C CYS A 285 19.58 37.60 -5.46
N CYS A 286 18.57 37.76 -4.62
CA CYS A 286 17.49 36.79 -4.43
C CYS A 286 16.21 37.34 -5.05
N PHE A 287 15.46 36.47 -5.72
CA PHE A 287 14.15 36.78 -6.29
C PHE A 287 13.11 35.72 -5.90
N GLU A 288 11.86 36.19 -5.68
CA GLU A 288 10.64 35.40 -5.56
C GLU A 288 9.50 35.89 -6.46
N SER A 289 8.77 34.96 -7.09
CA SER A 289 7.70 35.29 -8.04
C SER A 289 6.36 35.67 -7.41
N ASP A 290 6.15 35.37 -6.14
CA ASP A 290 4.87 35.57 -5.44
C ASP A 290 4.81 36.88 -4.63
N GLY A 291 5.94 37.59 -4.53
CA GLY A 291 6.08 38.85 -3.80
C GLY A 291 6.46 38.71 -2.31
N GLY A 292 6.97 37.55 -1.87
CA GLY A 292 7.55 37.40 -0.53
C GLY A 292 7.00 36.20 0.23
N TYR A 293 6.21 36.45 1.29
CA TYR A 293 5.52 35.40 2.03
C TYR A 293 4.04 35.43 1.62
N ASN A 294 3.74 34.90 0.44
CA ASN A 294 2.40 34.82 -0.10
C ASN A 294 2.00 33.38 -0.40
N ILE A 295 1.68 32.70 0.70
CA ILE A 295 1.19 31.33 0.75
C ILE A 295 -0.01 31.00 -0.15
N TYR A 296 -0.71 31.97 -0.75
CA TYR A 296 -1.87 31.74 -1.61
C TYR A 296 -1.56 31.77 -3.10
N MET A 297 -0.31 32.04 -3.49
CA MET A 297 0.16 31.96 -4.87
C MET A 297 1.40 31.07 -4.90
N LYS A 298 1.51 30.21 -5.92
CA LYS A 298 2.69 29.35 -6.05
C LYS A 298 3.93 30.20 -6.37
N GLY A 299 4.86 30.25 -5.44
CA GLY A 299 6.16 30.90 -5.56
C GLY A 299 7.20 30.04 -6.27
N THR A 300 8.02 30.72 -7.05
CA THR A 300 9.25 30.21 -7.64
C THR A 300 10.32 31.28 -7.48
N GLY A 301 11.53 30.84 -7.22
CA GLY A 301 12.59 31.75 -6.85
C GLY A 301 13.98 31.28 -7.23
N ARG A 302 14.91 32.23 -7.11
CA ARG A 302 16.34 31.99 -7.31
C ARG A 302 17.12 32.78 -6.28
N SER A 303 18.09 32.10 -5.66
CA SER A 303 19.06 32.71 -4.76
C SER A 303 20.49 32.37 -5.18
N SER A 304 21.46 32.92 -4.45
CA SER A 304 22.90 32.68 -4.66
C SER A 304 23.31 31.21 -4.68
N PHE A 305 22.51 30.31 -4.09
CA PHE A 305 22.89 28.92 -3.85
C PHE A 305 22.01 27.89 -4.56
N ARG A 306 20.78 28.25 -4.96
CA ARG A 306 19.84 27.34 -5.63
C ARG A 306 18.65 28.09 -6.24
N ASN A 307 18.04 27.47 -7.24
CA ASN A 307 16.65 27.71 -7.60
C ASN A 307 15.75 26.99 -6.60
N PHE A 308 14.53 27.49 -6.41
CA PHE A 308 13.57 26.89 -5.50
C PHE A 308 12.15 27.13 -5.99
N THR A 309 11.25 26.27 -5.57
CA THR A 309 9.84 26.26 -5.96
C THR A 309 9.07 25.80 -4.75
N GLU A 310 7.95 26.45 -4.49
CA GLU A 310 7.08 26.10 -3.38
C GLU A 310 6.32 24.81 -3.68
N TYR A 311 6.13 24.01 -2.64
CA TYR A 311 5.50 22.70 -2.76
C TYR A 311 4.74 22.34 -1.49
N CYS A 312 3.69 21.52 -1.66
CA CYS A 312 2.95 20.94 -0.54
C CYS A 312 3.78 19.82 0.09
N LEU A 313 3.92 19.82 1.42
CA LEU A 313 4.84 18.92 2.14
C LEU A 313 4.49 17.43 1.96
N ASN A 314 3.22 17.11 1.71
CA ASN A 314 2.72 15.75 1.64
C ASN A 314 2.04 15.45 0.29
N SER A 315 2.51 16.03 -0.82
CA SER A 315 1.76 16.08 -2.10
C SER A 315 0.37 16.72 -1.93
N ASP A 316 -0.44 16.86 -2.99
CA ASP A 316 -1.75 17.57 -3.00
C ASP A 316 -2.86 16.85 -2.19
N THR A 317 -2.50 16.27 -1.05
CA THR A 317 -3.28 15.34 -0.21
C THR A 317 -4.17 16.02 0.83
N GLY A 318 -4.29 17.35 0.78
CA GLY A 318 -5.15 18.10 1.70
C GLY A 318 -4.57 18.33 3.11
N TYR A 319 -3.33 17.93 3.38
CA TYR A 319 -2.64 18.30 4.62
C TYR A 319 -2.24 19.80 4.61
N PRO A 320 -2.32 20.51 5.76
CA PRO A 320 -2.22 21.98 5.82
C PRO A 320 -0.78 22.52 5.76
N GLY A 321 0.14 21.77 5.15
CA GLY A 321 1.58 22.07 5.14
C GLY A 321 2.06 22.54 3.78
N LEU A 322 2.44 23.81 3.69
CA LEU A 322 3.13 24.40 2.54
C LEU A 322 4.59 24.70 2.93
N MET A 323 5.53 24.31 2.07
CA MET A 323 6.89 24.84 2.13
C MET A 323 6.93 26.13 1.32
N GLU A 324 6.83 27.24 2.02
CA GLU A 324 6.97 28.58 1.45
C GLU A 324 8.45 28.93 1.38
N TYR A 325 8.87 29.61 0.31
CA TYR A 325 10.21 30.17 0.25
C TYR A 325 10.14 31.66 -0.02
N ASN A 326 10.85 32.44 0.81
CA ASN A 326 10.97 33.87 0.57
C ASN A 326 12.42 34.32 0.56
N CYS A 327 12.66 35.47 -0.06
CA CYS A 327 13.98 36.07 -0.11
C CYS A 327 14.29 36.89 1.14
N SER A 328 15.36 36.53 1.85
CA SER A 328 15.91 37.32 2.95
C SER A 328 17.39 37.58 2.70
N SER A 329 17.72 38.81 2.29
CA SER A 329 19.08 39.17 1.86
C SER A 329 19.53 38.37 0.63
N SER A 330 20.73 37.81 0.61
CA SER A 330 21.27 37.06 -0.54
C SER A 330 20.88 35.56 -0.55
N ILE A 331 20.05 35.12 0.41
CA ILE A 331 19.65 33.73 0.57
C ILE A 331 18.13 33.57 0.49
N ALA A 332 17.70 32.42 -0.03
CA ALA A 332 16.33 31.96 0.10
C ALA A 332 16.13 31.31 1.46
N VAL A 333 15.15 31.79 2.23
CA VAL A 333 14.77 31.22 3.52
C VAL A 333 13.47 30.44 3.29
N GLY A 334 13.55 29.12 3.44
CA GLY A 334 12.36 28.27 3.45
C GLY A 334 11.69 28.33 4.82
N GLN A 335 10.41 28.65 4.87
CA GLN A 335 9.60 28.65 6.08
C GLN A 335 8.44 27.67 5.90
N VAL A 336 8.23 26.81 6.89
CA VAL A 336 7.13 25.84 6.84
C VAL A 336 5.85 26.53 7.33
N ALA A 337 4.91 26.77 6.42
CA ALA A 337 3.57 27.24 6.76
C ALA A 337 2.70 26.02 7.15
N THR A 338 2.54 25.78 8.45
CA THR A 338 1.66 24.72 8.98
C THR A 338 0.50 25.32 9.77
N SER A 339 -0.57 24.54 9.99
CA SER A 339 -1.77 24.94 10.74
C SER A 339 -1.52 25.40 12.19
N TYR A 340 -0.36 25.12 12.79
CA TYR A 340 -0.04 25.46 14.18
C TYR A 340 0.73 26.78 14.36
N SER A 341 1.31 27.33 13.29
CA SER A 341 1.85 28.69 13.27
C SER A 341 0.79 29.64 12.72
N GLN A 342 0.68 30.86 13.25
CA GLN A 342 -0.30 31.85 12.81
C GLN A 342 -0.26 32.05 11.28
N GLY A 343 -1.16 31.40 10.52
CA GLY A 343 -1.24 31.51 9.06
C GLY A 343 -1.07 30.21 8.22
N GLY A 344 -1.29 29.00 8.76
CA GLY A 344 -1.26 27.77 7.93
C GLY A 344 -2.37 27.66 6.87
N CYS A 345 -2.24 26.69 5.96
CA CYS A 345 -3.25 26.44 4.91
C CYS A 345 -4.55 25.88 5.49
N THR A 346 -5.47 26.74 5.94
CA THR A 346 -6.76 26.39 6.57
C THR A 346 -7.59 25.40 5.75
N TYR A 347 -7.54 25.52 4.42
CA TYR A 347 -8.34 24.71 3.49
C TYR A 347 -7.49 23.68 2.71
N GLY A 348 -6.27 23.41 3.17
CA GLY A 348 -5.31 22.52 2.50
C GLY A 348 -4.38 23.26 1.53
N CYS A 349 -3.30 22.56 1.17
CA CYS A 349 -2.35 22.97 0.14
C CYS A 349 -2.63 22.21 -1.16
N PHE A 350 -2.57 22.91 -2.30
CA PHE A 350 -2.71 22.33 -3.62
C PHE A 350 -1.76 23.02 -4.61
N ASN A 351 -1.02 22.24 -5.39
CA ASN A 351 -0.05 22.67 -6.38
C ASN A 351 0.95 23.73 -5.86
N GLY A 352 1.43 23.54 -4.63
CA GLY A 352 2.39 24.45 -3.99
C GLY A 352 1.82 25.81 -3.58
N ARG A 353 0.50 25.90 -3.30
CA ARG A 353 -0.13 27.07 -2.67
C ARG A 353 -1.26 26.65 -1.72
N CYS A 354 -1.54 27.45 -0.70
CA CYS A 354 -2.72 27.32 0.15
C CYS A 354 -4.01 27.70 -0.59
N LEU A 355 -5.09 26.98 -0.27
CA LEU A 355 -6.44 27.33 -0.71
C LEU A 355 -7.03 28.42 0.20
N ASN A 356 -7.65 29.45 -0.40
CA ASN A 356 -8.19 30.62 0.31
C ASN A 356 -9.62 30.43 0.85
N THR A 357 -10.35 29.44 0.35
CA THR A 357 -11.70 29.05 0.75
C THR A 357 -11.85 27.53 0.60
N SER A 358 -12.88 26.92 1.18
CA SER A 358 -13.28 25.55 0.85
C SER A 358 -13.77 25.52 -0.60
N TYR A 359 -12.85 25.40 -1.55
CA TYR A 359 -13.18 25.16 -2.96
C TYR A 359 -14.06 23.90 -3.04
N HIS A 360 -14.98 23.89 -3.99
CA HIS A 360 -15.60 22.63 -4.40
C HIS A 360 -14.55 21.80 -5.15
N ILE A 361 -13.85 20.96 -4.41
CA ILE A 361 -12.88 20.01 -4.96
C ILE A 361 -13.69 18.79 -5.39
N ASN A 362 -13.67 18.47 -6.68
CA ASN A 362 -14.29 17.27 -7.19
C ASN A 362 -13.19 16.25 -7.47
N CYS A 363 -12.98 15.35 -6.51
CA CYS A 363 -12.13 14.19 -6.72
C CYS A 363 -12.96 13.05 -7.29
N THR A 364 -12.52 12.52 -8.42
CA THR A 364 -13.11 11.38 -9.09
C THR A 364 -12.12 10.25 -9.11
N ASP A 365 -12.55 9.12 -8.57
CA ASP A 365 -11.88 7.84 -8.64
C ASP A 365 -12.77 6.90 -9.45
N PRO A 366 -12.36 6.49 -10.67
CA PRO A 366 -13.18 5.64 -11.54
C PRO A 366 -13.49 4.26 -10.92
N ASP A 367 -12.65 3.80 -9.99
CA ASP A 367 -12.67 2.42 -9.49
C ASP A 367 -13.34 2.34 -8.09
N GLY A 368 -13.56 3.50 -7.45
CA GLY A 368 -14.55 3.72 -6.38
C GLY A 368 -14.07 4.61 -5.21
N PRO A 369 -14.95 5.14 -4.36
CA PRO A 369 -14.52 5.95 -3.22
C PRO A 369 -14.09 5.07 -2.03
N THR A 370 -13.17 5.61 -1.22
CA THR A 370 -12.61 5.05 0.02
C THR A 370 -13.50 4.17 0.90
N SER A 371 -13.11 2.91 1.07
CA SER A 371 -12.86 2.30 2.40
C SER A 371 -12.44 0.84 2.28
N TRP A 372 -11.32 0.49 2.93
CA TRP A 372 -10.85 -0.79 3.49
C TRP A 372 -11.11 -2.18 2.87
N SER A 373 -11.96 -2.37 1.86
CA SER A 373 -12.31 -3.70 1.35
C SER A 373 -12.60 -3.74 -0.16
N SER A 374 -12.00 -2.83 -0.92
CA SER A 374 -12.34 -2.65 -2.33
C SER A 374 -11.51 -3.54 -3.26
N ARG A 375 -12.16 -4.14 -4.26
CA ARG A 375 -11.61 -4.97 -5.35
C ARG A 375 -10.76 -4.16 -6.36
N ASP A 376 -10.26 -3.02 -5.91
CA ASP A 376 -9.79 -1.88 -6.69
C ASP A 376 -8.33 -2.06 -7.13
N ARG A 377 -7.46 -2.49 -6.22
CA ARG A 377 -6.09 -2.99 -6.48
C ARG A 377 -5.87 -3.97 -7.65
N TYR A 378 -6.90 -4.57 -8.24
CA TYR A 378 -6.82 -5.45 -9.43
C TYR A 378 -7.21 -4.74 -10.74
N VAL A 379 -7.62 -3.49 -10.66
CA VAL A 379 -7.94 -2.60 -11.77
C VAL A 379 -6.94 -1.44 -11.71
N LYS A 380 -6.50 -0.97 -12.87
CA LYS A 380 -5.63 0.19 -12.96
C LYS A 380 -6.50 1.42 -13.12
N SER A 381 -6.49 2.30 -12.13
CA SER A 381 -7.27 3.53 -12.14
C SER A 381 -6.38 4.76 -12.39
N THR A 382 -7.02 5.89 -12.66
CA THR A 382 -6.37 7.21 -12.57
C THR A 382 -7.26 8.11 -11.75
N THR A 383 -6.83 8.39 -10.52
CA THR A 383 -7.52 9.30 -9.61
C THR A 383 -7.27 10.72 -10.05
N ARG A 384 -8.34 11.51 -10.13
CA ARG A 384 -8.32 12.88 -10.65
C ARG A 384 -8.94 13.84 -9.64
N ILE A 385 -8.30 14.97 -9.40
CA ILE A 385 -8.92 16.15 -8.79
C ILE A 385 -9.17 17.21 -9.85
N ILE A 386 -10.35 17.83 -9.80
CA ILE A 386 -10.65 19.08 -10.50
C ILE A 386 -11.01 20.15 -9.46
N ILE A 387 -10.32 21.29 -9.51
CA ILE A 387 -10.76 22.50 -8.80
C ILE A 387 -11.86 23.14 -9.65
N LEU A 388 -13.12 23.06 -9.22
CA LEU A 388 -14.26 23.49 -10.03
C LEU A 388 -14.25 24.99 -10.40
N GLU A 389 -13.56 25.82 -9.61
CA GLU A 389 -13.51 27.27 -9.84
C GLU A 389 -12.41 27.69 -10.83
N THR A 390 -11.28 26.99 -10.85
CA THR A 390 -10.13 27.31 -11.74
C THR A 390 -10.04 26.38 -12.94
N GLY A 391 -10.66 25.20 -12.88
CA GLY A 391 -10.51 24.13 -13.86
C GLY A 391 -9.16 23.43 -13.82
N GLU A 392 -8.30 23.70 -12.82
CA GLU A 392 -7.02 23.00 -12.66
C GLU A 392 -7.26 21.53 -12.34
N ILE A 393 -6.49 20.65 -13.00
CA ILE A 393 -6.60 19.20 -12.90
C ILE A 393 -5.26 18.64 -12.39
N THR A 394 -5.33 17.78 -11.37
CA THR A 394 -4.20 16.95 -10.93
C THR A 394 -4.62 15.48 -11.01
N GLU A 395 -3.74 14.64 -11.52
CA GLU A 395 -3.99 13.21 -11.72
C GLU A 395 -2.86 12.39 -11.12
N GLU A 396 -3.22 11.28 -10.48
CA GLU A 396 -2.28 10.26 -10.03
C GLU A 396 -2.80 8.91 -10.51
N GLN A 397 -1.89 8.05 -10.96
CA GLN A 397 -2.22 6.75 -11.52
C GLN A 397 -1.66 5.64 -10.63
N ASP A 398 -2.43 4.57 -10.50
CA ASP A 398 -2.00 3.37 -9.77
C ASP A 398 -0.73 2.80 -10.39
N ARG A 399 0.18 2.38 -9.53
CA ARG A 399 1.47 1.84 -9.98
C ARG A 399 1.93 0.71 -9.09
N CYS A 400 2.69 -0.21 -9.68
CA CYS A 400 3.35 -1.23 -8.90
C CYS A 400 4.43 -0.63 -8.00
N LYS A 401 4.62 -1.24 -6.83
CA LYS A 401 5.85 -1.08 -6.05
C LYS A 401 7.04 -1.45 -6.92
N SER A 402 8.20 -0.89 -6.62
CA SER A 402 9.45 -1.16 -7.34
C SER A 402 9.86 -2.65 -7.31
N ASP A 403 9.45 -3.39 -6.29
CA ASP A 403 9.68 -4.82 -6.13
C ASP A 403 8.59 -5.70 -6.76
N SER A 404 7.57 -5.11 -7.38
CA SER A 404 6.40 -5.79 -7.98
C SER A 404 5.60 -6.66 -6.99
N THR A 405 5.84 -6.54 -5.69
CA THR A 405 5.15 -7.34 -4.65
C THR A 405 3.80 -6.74 -4.26
N GLY A 406 3.46 -5.56 -4.76
CA GLY A 406 2.28 -4.82 -4.36
C GLY A 406 1.99 -3.65 -5.28
N VAL A 407 0.83 -3.03 -5.09
CA VAL A 407 0.37 -1.85 -5.80
C VAL A 407 0.30 -0.66 -4.85
N ILE A 408 0.66 0.51 -5.36
CA ILE A 408 0.39 1.82 -4.77
C ILE A 408 -0.91 2.30 -5.42
N GLU A 409 -1.98 2.24 -4.66
CA GLU A 409 -3.35 2.55 -5.04
C GLU A 409 -3.66 3.98 -4.63
N TYR A 410 -3.93 4.85 -5.59
CA TYR A 410 -4.35 6.23 -5.38
C TYR A 410 -5.86 6.32 -5.30
N TYR A 411 -6.37 7.16 -4.39
CA TYR A 411 -7.82 7.27 -4.19
C TYR A 411 -8.24 8.63 -3.61
N CYS A 412 -9.55 8.92 -3.71
CA CYS A 412 -10.15 10.12 -3.14
C CYS A 412 -10.47 9.98 -1.65
N ASN A 413 -9.74 10.67 -0.77
CA ASN A 413 -10.02 10.67 0.66
C ASN A 413 -11.38 11.34 1.01
N PRO A 414 -11.90 11.16 2.24
CA PRO A 414 -13.18 11.76 2.65
C PRO A 414 -13.24 13.29 2.59
N MET A 415 -12.09 13.96 2.52
CA MET A 415 -11.97 15.41 2.36
C MET A 415 -11.96 15.84 0.87
N GLY A 416 -12.01 14.89 -0.06
CA GLY A 416 -12.02 15.14 -1.50
C GLY A 416 -10.63 15.35 -2.11
N PHE A 417 -9.55 14.89 -1.47
CA PHE A 417 -8.18 14.97 -1.99
C PHE A 417 -7.63 13.60 -2.39
N ILE A 418 -6.68 13.56 -3.33
CA ILE A 418 -5.94 12.34 -3.70
C ILE A 418 -5.03 11.97 -2.55
N THR A 419 -5.04 10.71 -2.17
CA THR A 419 -4.06 10.10 -1.27
C THR A 419 -3.72 8.71 -1.81
N TYR A 420 -2.85 7.95 -1.15
CA TYR A 420 -2.54 6.59 -1.55
C TYR A 420 -2.53 5.60 -0.38
N VAL A 421 -2.69 4.32 -0.72
CA VAL A 421 -2.44 3.17 0.16
C VAL A 421 -1.56 2.17 -0.57
N VAL A 422 -0.77 1.40 0.19
CA VAL A 422 0.04 0.31 -0.36
C VAL A 422 -0.66 -1.02 -0.08
N ARG A 423 -0.84 -1.84 -1.11
CA ARG A 423 -1.47 -3.17 -1.03
C ARG A 423 -0.52 -4.23 -1.53
N ASP A 424 -0.37 -5.33 -0.81
CA ASP A 424 0.47 -6.46 -1.23
C ASP A 424 -0.28 -7.37 -2.22
N CYS A 425 0.33 -7.66 -3.37
CA CYS A 425 -0.17 -8.57 -4.41
C CYS A 425 0.44 -9.96 -4.27
N SER A 426 -0.38 -10.96 -3.95
CA SER A 426 0.03 -12.36 -3.81
C SER A 426 0.63 -12.94 -5.10
N ALA A 427 0.02 -12.66 -6.26
CA ALA A 427 0.51 -13.06 -7.57
C ALA A 427 1.45 -12.00 -8.22
N GLY A 428 1.88 -11.00 -7.45
CA GLY A 428 2.64 -9.86 -7.95
C GLY A 428 1.77 -8.80 -8.66
N CYS A 429 2.41 -7.69 -9.00
CA CYS A 429 1.80 -6.54 -9.67
C CYS A 429 2.31 -6.41 -11.11
N GLU A 430 1.42 -6.04 -12.02
CA GLU A 430 1.74 -5.71 -13.42
C GLU A 430 0.85 -4.57 -13.90
N ASP A 431 1.47 -3.63 -14.62
CA ASP A 431 0.83 -2.42 -15.16
C ASP A 431 -0.01 -1.61 -14.14
N GLY A 432 0.43 -1.54 -12.88
CA GLY A 432 -0.27 -0.78 -11.86
C GLY A 432 -1.50 -1.47 -11.27
N ALA A 433 -1.68 -2.76 -11.52
CA ALA A 433 -2.69 -3.60 -10.90
C ALA A 433 -2.10 -4.92 -10.39
N CYS A 434 -2.70 -5.50 -9.36
CA CYS A 434 -2.39 -6.85 -8.94
C CYS A 434 -2.80 -7.85 -10.03
N LYS A 435 -1.96 -8.86 -10.28
CA LYS A 435 -2.32 -9.97 -11.15
C LYS A 435 -3.44 -10.78 -10.51
N VAL A 436 -4.40 -11.20 -11.32
CA VAL A 436 -5.42 -12.16 -10.89
C VAL A 436 -4.74 -13.54 -10.79
N PRO A 437 -4.79 -14.21 -9.62
CA PRO A 437 -4.29 -15.58 -9.45
C PRO A 437 -4.95 -16.53 -10.44
N SER A 438 -4.23 -17.58 -10.83
CA SER A 438 -4.71 -18.52 -11.84
C SER A 438 -4.34 -19.95 -11.46
N CYS A 439 -5.36 -20.81 -11.43
CA CYS A 439 -5.28 -22.23 -11.13
C CYS A 439 -3.99 -22.94 -11.56
N GLY A 440 -3.23 -23.44 -10.59
CA GLY A 440 -1.94 -24.09 -10.77
C GLY A 440 -0.74 -23.19 -10.44
N ASP A 441 -0.95 -22.06 -9.76
CA ASP A 441 0.12 -21.13 -9.35
C ASP A 441 0.72 -21.45 -7.97
N GLY A 442 0.19 -22.47 -7.30
CA GLY A 442 0.66 -22.97 -6.01
C GLY A 442 0.14 -22.20 -4.81
N ILE A 443 -0.87 -21.35 -4.97
CA ILE A 443 -1.47 -20.57 -3.89
C ILE A 443 -2.99 -20.74 -3.91
N ILE A 444 -3.58 -21.31 -2.85
CA ILE A 444 -5.04 -21.28 -2.68
C ILE A 444 -5.45 -19.86 -2.25
N THR A 445 -6.14 -19.16 -3.12
CA THR A 445 -6.56 -17.77 -2.87
C THR A 445 -7.99 -17.70 -2.35
N ASP A 446 -8.17 -17.21 -1.12
CA ASP A 446 -9.49 -17.08 -0.50
C ASP A 446 -10.10 -15.67 -0.66
N LEU A 447 -11.41 -15.68 -0.90
CA LEU A 447 -12.45 -14.67 -0.73
C LEU A 447 -12.34 -13.24 -1.32
N GLU A 448 -11.21 -12.74 -1.79
CA GLU A 448 -11.15 -11.30 -2.10
C GLU A 448 -11.65 -10.89 -3.51
N VAL A 449 -11.70 -11.82 -4.49
CA VAL A 449 -11.90 -11.46 -5.92
C VAL A 449 -13.19 -12.03 -6.55
N GLY A 450 -14.03 -12.75 -5.80
CA GLY A 450 -15.22 -13.42 -6.37
C GLY A 450 -14.89 -14.58 -7.32
N VAL A 451 -13.62 -14.92 -7.45
CA VAL A 451 -13.11 -16.20 -7.96
C VAL A 451 -12.68 -16.96 -6.70
N MET A 452 -13.46 -17.96 -6.29
CA MET A 452 -13.03 -18.88 -5.25
C MET A 452 -12.23 -20.00 -5.92
N GLU A 453 -10.96 -20.13 -5.56
CA GLU A 453 -10.19 -21.34 -5.78
C GLU A 453 -10.31 -22.20 -4.53
N GLU A 454 -11.02 -23.32 -4.62
CA GLU A 454 -11.18 -24.25 -3.49
C GLU A 454 -9.90 -25.07 -3.24
N CYS A 455 -8.97 -25.05 -4.21
CA CYS A 455 -7.68 -25.75 -4.24
C CYS A 455 -6.81 -25.16 -5.37
N ASP A 456 -5.50 -25.45 -5.37
CA ASP A 456 -4.57 -25.12 -6.45
C ASP A 456 -3.63 -26.30 -6.77
N GLY A 457 -3.91 -27.00 -7.87
CA GLY A 457 -3.07 -28.12 -8.32
C GLY A 457 -2.99 -29.26 -7.30
N ALA A 458 -1.86 -29.40 -6.60
CA ALA A 458 -1.66 -30.38 -5.54
C ALA A 458 -1.93 -29.82 -4.14
N GLU A 459 -2.04 -28.49 -4.02
CA GLU A 459 -2.37 -27.80 -2.79
C GLU A 459 -3.90 -27.86 -2.62
N LEU A 460 -4.37 -28.63 -1.65
CA LEU A 460 -5.79 -28.77 -1.31
C LEU A 460 -6.15 -28.00 -0.03
N GLY A 461 -5.17 -27.31 0.57
CA GLY A 461 -5.31 -26.64 1.84
C GLY A 461 -5.55 -27.66 2.95
N GLU A 462 -6.46 -27.35 3.87
CA GLU A 462 -6.90 -28.29 4.91
C GLU A 462 -8.01 -29.23 4.43
N ALA A 463 -8.48 -29.13 3.18
CA ALA A 463 -9.59 -29.94 2.70
C ALA A 463 -9.20 -31.42 2.56
N THR A 464 -9.97 -32.29 3.21
CA THR A 464 -9.94 -33.74 3.01
C THR A 464 -11.35 -34.25 2.74
N CYS A 465 -11.50 -35.47 2.19
CA CYS A 465 -12.82 -36.07 2.00
C CYS A 465 -13.60 -36.13 3.33
N GLU A 466 -12.92 -36.43 4.44
CA GLU A 466 -13.50 -36.50 5.79
C GLU A 466 -14.06 -35.16 6.27
N LEU A 467 -13.33 -34.07 6.03
CA LEU A 467 -13.77 -32.71 6.40
C LEU A 467 -14.96 -32.23 5.55
N LEU A 468 -15.12 -32.77 4.34
CA LEU A 468 -16.26 -32.50 3.46
C LEU A 468 -17.48 -33.40 3.75
N GLY A 469 -17.40 -34.26 4.77
CA GLY A 469 -18.51 -35.11 5.22
C GLY A 469 -18.58 -36.48 4.56
N PHE A 470 -17.51 -36.93 3.91
CA PHE A 470 -17.35 -38.30 3.42
C PHE A 470 -16.64 -39.17 4.48
N ASP A 471 -16.70 -40.49 4.35
CA ASP A 471 -16.02 -41.40 5.30
C ASP A 471 -14.54 -41.65 4.94
N GLY A 472 -14.12 -41.22 3.74
CA GLY A 472 -12.73 -41.24 3.29
C GLY A 472 -12.59 -41.04 1.78
N GLY A 473 -11.38 -41.23 1.26
CA GLY A 473 -11.08 -41.23 -0.18
C GLY A 473 -9.87 -40.38 -0.56
N ILE A 474 -9.71 -40.11 -1.87
CA ILE A 474 -8.64 -39.25 -2.39
C ILE A 474 -9.26 -37.97 -2.94
N LEU A 475 -9.02 -36.84 -2.27
CA LEU A 475 -9.43 -35.53 -2.78
C LEU A 475 -8.39 -35.03 -3.80
N SER A 476 -8.83 -34.39 -4.88
CA SER A 476 -7.91 -33.78 -5.86
C SER A 476 -8.43 -32.43 -6.36
N CYS A 477 -7.55 -31.63 -6.98
CA CYS A 477 -7.95 -30.34 -7.54
C CYS A 477 -8.17 -30.44 -9.05
N ARG A 478 -9.31 -29.92 -9.52
CA ARG A 478 -9.60 -29.85 -10.95
C ARG A 478 -8.96 -28.62 -11.59
N SER A 479 -8.86 -28.63 -12.93
CA SER A 479 -8.32 -27.49 -13.70
C SER A 479 -9.17 -26.21 -13.63
N ASP A 480 -10.38 -26.29 -13.07
CA ASP A 480 -11.26 -25.16 -12.76
C ASP A 480 -11.20 -24.76 -11.27
N CYS A 481 -10.17 -25.21 -10.54
CA CYS A 481 -9.91 -24.90 -9.13
C CYS A 481 -11.11 -25.14 -8.22
N ARG A 482 -11.79 -26.24 -8.51
CA ARG A 482 -12.82 -26.86 -7.69
C ARG A 482 -12.31 -28.18 -7.15
N LEU A 483 -12.69 -28.50 -5.93
CA LEU A 483 -12.38 -29.81 -5.33
C LEU A 483 -13.09 -30.90 -6.12
N ASP A 484 -12.32 -31.90 -6.57
CA ASP A 484 -12.85 -33.13 -7.14
C ASP A 484 -13.16 -34.12 -6.03
N ILE A 485 -14.44 -34.28 -5.74
CA ILE A 485 -14.95 -35.22 -4.73
C ILE A 485 -15.29 -36.60 -5.32
N SER A 486 -14.99 -36.86 -6.60
CA SER A 486 -15.42 -38.09 -7.27
C SER A 486 -14.75 -39.37 -6.75
N GLU A 487 -13.58 -39.24 -6.13
CA GLU A 487 -12.83 -40.34 -5.49
C GLU A 487 -12.98 -40.34 -3.95
N CYS A 488 -13.87 -39.48 -3.42
CA CYS A 488 -14.36 -39.58 -2.05
C CYS A 488 -15.49 -40.64 -1.97
N TYR A 489 -15.57 -41.38 -0.86
CA TYR A 489 -16.58 -42.40 -0.64
C TYR A 489 -17.32 -42.19 0.69
N ALA A 490 -18.58 -42.63 0.75
CA ALA A 490 -19.42 -42.52 1.93
C ALA A 490 -20.13 -43.85 2.16
N CYS A 491 -19.99 -44.37 3.38
CA CYS A 491 -20.47 -45.68 3.71
C CYS A 491 -22.00 -45.72 3.82
N GLY A 492 -22.61 -46.66 3.10
CA GLY A 492 -24.06 -46.85 3.08
C GLY A 492 -24.76 -46.14 1.92
N ASP A 493 -24.05 -45.76 0.87
CA ASP A 493 -24.60 -45.18 -0.36
C ASP A 493 -25.19 -46.24 -1.33
N GLY A 494 -24.98 -47.53 -1.00
CA GLY A 494 -25.47 -48.69 -1.73
C GLY A 494 -24.55 -49.19 -2.83
N ARG A 495 -23.32 -48.68 -2.96
CA ARG A 495 -22.32 -49.13 -3.94
C ARG A 495 -20.91 -49.03 -3.39
N ILE A 496 -20.14 -50.10 -3.53
CA ILE A 496 -18.71 -50.06 -3.20
C ILE A 496 -18.00 -49.04 -4.12
N SER A 497 -17.47 -47.97 -3.53
CA SER A 497 -16.78 -46.88 -4.23
C SER A 497 -15.42 -46.56 -3.56
N GLY A 498 -14.44 -46.07 -4.33
CA GLY A 498 -13.12 -45.73 -3.80
C GLY A 498 -12.40 -46.93 -3.12
N ASN A 499 -12.10 -46.79 -1.82
CA ASN A 499 -11.43 -47.80 -1.00
C ASN A 499 -12.37 -48.60 -0.08
N GLU A 500 -13.70 -48.46 -0.25
CA GLU A 500 -14.66 -49.29 0.48
C GLU A 500 -14.47 -50.77 0.13
N ILE A 501 -14.64 -51.63 1.13
CA ILE A 501 -14.59 -53.08 0.91
C ILE A 501 -15.99 -53.72 0.88
N CYS A 502 -17.00 -53.04 1.40
CA CYS A 502 -18.42 -53.40 1.31
C CYS A 502 -19.29 -52.14 1.46
N ASP A 503 -20.54 -52.18 0.97
CA ASP A 503 -21.56 -51.18 1.24
C ASP A 503 -22.94 -51.85 1.34
N GLY A 504 -23.56 -51.79 2.52
CA GLY A 504 -24.90 -52.34 2.73
C GLY A 504 -24.98 -53.84 2.45
N ILE A 505 -25.52 -54.21 1.28
CA ILE A 505 -25.59 -55.61 0.79
C ILE A 505 -24.59 -55.93 -0.33
N ASP A 506 -23.87 -54.93 -0.82
CA ASP A 506 -22.80 -55.11 -1.79
C ASP A 506 -21.52 -55.49 -1.04
N PHE A 507 -21.06 -56.72 -1.25
CA PHE A 507 -19.88 -57.28 -0.58
C PHE A 507 -18.73 -57.52 -1.55
N GLY A 508 -18.75 -56.92 -2.73
CA GLY A 508 -17.69 -57.08 -3.73
C GLY A 508 -17.59 -58.51 -4.26
N GLY A 509 -18.68 -59.27 -4.18
CA GLY A 509 -18.74 -60.68 -4.54
C GLY A 509 -18.25 -61.66 -3.47
N LEU A 510 -17.90 -61.19 -2.26
CA LEU A 510 -17.54 -62.04 -1.13
C LEU A 510 -18.77 -62.47 -0.31
N ASP A 511 -18.66 -63.63 0.30
CA ASP A 511 -19.58 -64.16 1.32
C ASP A 511 -18.80 -64.79 2.49
N CYS A 512 -19.52 -65.22 3.54
CA CYS A 512 -18.89 -65.89 4.70
C CYS A 512 -18.02 -67.09 4.30
N THR A 513 -18.38 -67.85 3.26
CA THR A 513 -17.58 -69.00 2.83
C THR A 513 -16.27 -68.60 2.15
N SER A 514 -16.30 -67.53 1.35
CA SER A 514 -15.12 -66.96 0.72
C SER A 514 -14.14 -66.33 1.72
N LEU A 515 -14.64 -65.91 2.90
CA LEU A 515 -13.86 -65.39 4.02
C LEU A 515 -13.40 -66.47 5.00
N GLY A 516 -13.61 -67.75 4.70
CA GLY A 516 -13.10 -68.89 5.48
C GLY A 516 -14.03 -69.45 6.55
N PHE A 517 -15.29 -69.01 6.60
CA PHE A 517 -16.31 -69.56 7.50
C PHE A 517 -17.05 -70.75 6.84
N THR A 518 -17.70 -71.61 7.63
CA THR A 518 -18.43 -72.77 7.09
C THR A 518 -19.81 -72.42 6.54
N GLY A 519 -20.29 -71.20 6.78
CA GLY A 519 -21.54 -70.65 6.25
C GLY A 519 -21.95 -69.34 6.94
N GLY A 520 -23.21 -68.94 6.81
CA GLY A 520 -23.81 -67.78 7.49
C GLY A 520 -24.16 -66.62 6.57
N THR A 521 -24.40 -65.44 7.14
CA THR A 521 -24.76 -64.21 6.41
C THR A 521 -23.71 -63.14 6.66
N LEU A 522 -23.03 -62.67 5.60
CA LEU A 522 -22.10 -61.56 5.67
C LEU A 522 -22.89 -60.25 5.73
N ALA A 523 -22.44 -59.29 6.54
CA ALA A 523 -22.99 -57.94 6.58
C ALA A 523 -21.86 -56.91 6.47
N CYS A 524 -22.23 -55.66 6.22
CA CYS A 524 -21.32 -54.53 6.22
C CYS A 524 -21.62 -53.65 7.44
N THR A 525 -20.61 -53.22 8.19
CA THR A 525 -20.78 -52.24 9.28
C THR A 525 -20.98 -50.84 8.71
N ASN A 526 -21.38 -49.90 9.58
CA ASN A 526 -21.46 -48.47 9.21
C ASN A 526 -20.09 -47.83 8.93
N ASP A 527 -18.99 -48.53 9.22
CA ASP A 527 -17.62 -48.10 8.90
C ASP A 527 -17.06 -48.84 7.67
N CYS A 528 -17.95 -49.43 6.85
CA CYS A 528 -17.65 -50.16 5.63
C CYS A 528 -16.64 -51.30 5.81
N LYS A 529 -16.75 -52.01 6.95
CA LYS A 529 -16.00 -53.23 7.24
C LYS A 529 -16.92 -54.44 7.18
N TYR A 530 -16.36 -55.59 6.79
CA TYR A 530 -17.08 -56.85 6.88
C TYR A 530 -17.44 -57.17 8.34
N ASP A 531 -18.74 -57.29 8.61
CA ASP A 531 -19.25 -57.86 9.85
C ASP A 531 -19.42 -59.37 9.69
N THR A 532 -18.48 -60.12 10.26
CA THR A 532 -18.49 -61.58 10.25
C THR A 532 -19.21 -62.19 11.45
N SER A 533 -19.84 -61.40 12.32
CA SER A 533 -20.51 -61.89 13.55
C SER A 533 -21.66 -62.86 13.27
N ARG A 534 -22.21 -62.82 12.05
CA ARG A 534 -23.31 -63.69 11.57
C ARG A 534 -22.82 -64.79 10.62
N CYS A 535 -21.51 -64.94 10.48
CA CYS A 535 -20.89 -66.11 9.86
C CYS A 535 -20.80 -67.28 10.86
N ILE A 536 -20.90 -68.52 10.37
CA ILE A 536 -20.92 -69.75 11.18
C ILE A 536 -19.51 -70.34 11.21
N SER A 537 -18.98 -70.62 12.42
CA SER A 537 -17.72 -71.32 12.64
C SER A 537 -17.94 -72.55 13.55
N ASP A 538 -17.58 -73.76 13.09
CA ASP A 538 -17.79 -75.00 13.85
C ASP A 538 -16.72 -75.27 14.93
N ASN A 539 -17.15 -75.29 16.21
CA ASN A 539 -16.55 -75.85 17.43
C ASN A 539 -15.05 -75.59 17.70
N CYS A 540 -14.69 -74.33 17.87
CA CYS A 540 -13.51 -73.96 18.63
C CYS A 540 -13.86 -72.89 19.68
N ILE A 541 -13.13 -72.87 20.80
CA ILE A 541 -13.31 -71.86 21.84
C ILE A 541 -12.51 -70.62 21.45
N GLY A 542 -13.24 -69.51 21.26
CA GLY A 542 -12.68 -68.22 20.87
C GLY A 542 -11.91 -67.52 22.00
N GLU A 543 -11.36 -66.35 21.67
CA GLU A 543 -10.56 -65.51 22.57
C GLU A 543 -11.27 -65.27 23.91
N GLY A 544 -10.58 -65.55 25.01
CA GLY A 544 -11.07 -65.42 26.39
C GLY A 544 -12.02 -66.53 26.87
N GLY A 545 -12.36 -67.50 26.01
CA GLY A 545 -13.19 -68.64 26.38
C GLY A 545 -12.42 -69.68 27.21
N SER A 546 -13.08 -70.27 28.19
CA SER A 546 -12.51 -71.32 29.05
C SER A 546 -12.82 -72.73 28.52
N ILE A 547 -11.83 -73.62 28.56
CA ILE A 547 -12.00 -75.03 28.20
C ILE A 547 -12.35 -75.83 29.46
N PRO A 548 -13.48 -76.55 29.52
CA PRO A 548 -13.82 -77.40 30.65
C PRO A 548 -13.05 -78.73 30.64
N VAL A 549 -12.78 -79.28 31.82
CA VAL A 549 -12.16 -80.62 31.96
C VAL A 549 -13.25 -81.71 31.79
N ILE A 550 -13.51 -82.12 30.55
CA ILE A 550 -14.46 -83.19 30.19
C ILE A 550 -13.79 -84.25 29.29
N ALA A 551 -14.44 -85.40 29.07
CA ALA A 551 -13.88 -86.53 28.32
C ALA A 551 -13.54 -86.22 26.83
N SER A 552 -14.08 -85.14 26.28
CA SER A 552 -13.77 -84.65 24.92
C SER A 552 -13.83 -83.12 24.90
N PRO A 553 -12.77 -82.43 25.32
CA PRO A 553 -12.76 -80.97 25.42
C PRO A 553 -12.63 -80.33 24.01
N PRO A 554 -13.35 -79.23 23.73
CA PRO A 554 -13.18 -78.46 22.50
C PRO A 554 -11.78 -77.82 22.45
N SER A 555 -11.22 -77.60 21.26
CA SER A 555 -9.92 -76.94 21.07
C SER A 555 -10.06 -75.42 20.95
N CYS A 556 -8.98 -74.69 21.20
CA CYS A 556 -8.93 -73.26 20.88
C CYS A 556 -9.01 -73.04 19.36
N CYS A 557 -9.58 -71.90 18.95
CA CYS A 557 -9.61 -71.54 17.53
C CYS A 557 -8.20 -71.37 16.95
N PRO A 558 -7.98 -71.61 15.64
CA PRO A 558 -6.69 -71.41 15.00
C PRO A 558 -6.13 -70.02 15.30
N GLY A 559 -4.86 -69.95 15.72
CA GLY A 559 -4.20 -68.70 16.13
C GLY A 559 -4.26 -68.42 17.64
N LEU A 560 -5.06 -69.15 18.41
CA LEU A 560 -5.17 -69.01 19.86
C LEU A 560 -4.39 -70.10 20.59
N THR A 561 -3.75 -69.73 21.70
CA THR A 561 -3.03 -70.68 22.56
C THR A 561 -3.85 -70.97 23.81
N LEU A 562 -3.86 -72.23 24.26
CA LEU A 562 -4.43 -72.58 25.55
C LEU A 562 -3.43 -72.24 26.66
N ILE A 563 -3.75 -71.25 27.48
CA ILE A 563 -2.98 -70.89 28.68
C ILE A 563 -3.69 -71.40 29.94
N PRO A 564 -2.99 -71.52 31.10
CA PRO A 564 -3.61 -71.92 32.36
C PRO A 564 -4.81 -71.03 32.76
N PRO A 565 -5.68 -71.51 33.68
CA PRO A 565 -6.75 -70.69 34.22
C PRO A 565 -6.22 -69.43 34.89
N LYS A 566 -6.96 -68.33 34.78
CA LYS A 566 -6.59 -67.00 35.28
C LYS A 566 -6.24 -66.95 36.78
N ASP A 567 -6.78 -67.86 37.56
CA ASP A 567 -6.49 -68.01 38.99
C ASP A 567 -6.22 -69.49 39.29
N GLN A 568 -5.18 -69.75 40.09
CA GLN A 568 -4.77 -71.07 40.57
C GLN A 568 -5.88 -71.84 41.33
N TYR A 569 -6.92 -71.16 41.81
CA TYR A 569 -8.04 -71.74 42.54
C TYR A 569 -9.22 -72.17 41.64
N ILE A 570 -9.16 -71.92 40.32
CA ILE A 570 -10.20 -72.34 39.37
C ILE A 570 -10.08 -73.85 39.12
N VAL A 571 -11.03 -74.61 39.66
CA VAL A 571 -11.16 -76.06 39.46
C VAL A 571 -12.15 -76.39 38.34
N GLY A 572 -11.85 -77.42 37.54
CA GLY A 572 -12.72 -77.87 36.44
C GLY A 572 -12.49 -77.18 35.10
N SER A 573 -11.52 -76.26 35.01
CA SER A 573 -11.05 -75.64 33.76
C SER A 573 -9.67 -76.19 33.37
N ALA A 574 -9.50 -76.55 32.10
CA ALA A 574 -8.22 -76.94 31.51
C ALA A 574 -7.38 -75.72 31.11
N GLY A 575 -7.98 -74.53 31.00
CA GLY A 575 -7.32 -73.30 30.60
C GLY A 575 -8.23 -72.33 29.87
N ILE A 576 -7.68 -71.19 29.46
CA ILE A 576 -8.34 -70.15 28.65
C ILE A 576 -7.66 -70.08 27.29
N CYS A 577 -8.44 -69.96 26.22
CA CYS A 577 -7.92 -69.74 24.87
C CYS A 577 -7.64 -68.26 24.66
N THR A 578 -6.39 -67.89 24.42
CA THR A 578 -6.01 -66.50 24.10
C THR A 578 -4.75 -66.44 23.25
N ALA A 579 -4.68 -65.47 22.35
CA ALA A 579 -3.45 -65.11 21.63
C ALA A 579 -2.68 -63.97 22.31
N LYS A 580 -3.22 -63.40 23.40
CA LYS A 580 -2.66 -62.22 24.04
C LYS A 580 -1.38 -62.53 24.83
N CYS A 581 -1.26 -63.74 25.37
CA CYS A 581 -0.09 -64.07 26.16
C CYS A 581 1.20 -64.15 25.31
N GLY A 582 2.18 -63.32 25.64
CA GLY A 582 3.40 -63.03 24.91
C GLY A 582 3.35 -61.75 24.04
N ASN A 583 2.28 -60.94 24.09
CA ASN A 583 2.13 -59.74 23.27
C ASN A 583 2.70 -58.45 23.93
N GLY A 584 3.19 -58.54 25.17
CA GLY A 584 3.76 -57.42 25.93
C GLY A 584 2.74 -56.54 26.66
N VAL A 585 1.44 -56.83 26.61
CA VAL A 585 0.37 -56.06 27.26
C VAL A 585 -0.47 -56.98 28.14
N CYS A 586 -0.50 -56.71 29.45
CA CYS A 586 -1.31 -57.49 30.40
C CYS A 586 -2.81 -57.23 30.23
N ASP A 587 -3.52 -58.13 29.55
CA ASP A 587 -4.97 -58.07 29.43
C ASP A 587 -5.65 -58.67 30.66
N THR A 588 -5.96 -57.82 31.63
CA THR A 588 -6.59 -58.23 32.89
C THR A 588 -7.94 -58.94 32.74
N ALA A 589 -8.56 -59.01 31.55
CA ALA A 589 -9.75 -59.84 31.33
C ALA A 589 -9.39 -61.33 31.24
N THR A 590 -8.29 -61.67 30.56
CA THR A 590 -7.89 -63.04 30.21
C THR A 590 -6.59 -63.50 30.89
N GLU A 591 -5.81 -62.56 31.40
CA GLU A 591 -4.45 -62.76 31.88
C GLU A 591 -4.28 -62.30 33.33
N SER A 592 -3.25 -62.83 33.98
CA SER A 592 -2.81 -62.53 35.32
C SER A 592 -1.33 -62.91 35.45
N ASP A 593 -0.67 -62.41 36.49
CA ASP A 593 0.71 -62.77 36.86
C ASP A 593 0.92 -64.29 37.03
N TYR A 594 -0.17 -65.05 37.19
CA TYR A 594 -0.17 -66.50 37.31
C TYR A 594 -0.25 -67.22 35.96
N ASN A 595 -1.20 -66.85 35.09
CA ASN A 595 -1.44 -67.59 33.85
C ASN A 595 -0.73 -67.01 32.62
N CYS A 596 -0.28 -65.76 32.68
CA CYS A 596 0.59 -65.16 31.68
C CYS A 596 1.66 -64.25 32.32
N PRO A 597 2.71 -64.82 32.95
CA PRO A 597 3.79 -64.03 33.55
C PRO A 597 4.67 -63.28 32.53
N ALA A 598 4.53 -63.58 31.24
CA ALA A 598 5.28 -62.93 30.17
C ALA A 598 4.85 -61.47 29.97
N ASP A 599 3.55 -61.19 30.13
CA ASP A 599 2.99 -59.85 29.93
C ASP A 599 2.45 -59.24 31.22
N CYS A 600 1.93 -60.05 32.14
CA CYS A 600 1.29 -59.58 33.37
C CYS A 600 2.20 -59.48 34.58
N LYS A 601 3.46 -59.90 34.47
CA LYS A 601 4.41 -59.58 35.54
C LYS A 601 4.69 -58.09 35.48
N THR A 602 4.00 -57.33 36.33
CA THR A 602 4.13 -55.88 36.43
C THR A 602 5.58 -55.48 36.69
N GLN A 603 6.28 -55.11 35.62
CA GLN A 603 7.38 -54.16 35.71
C GLN A 603 6.68 -52.81 35.73
N ALA A 604 6.71 -52.09 36.86
CA ALA A 604 6.14 -50.75 36.90
C ALA A 604 6.86 -49.93 35.82
N GLU A 605 6.14 -49.61 34.74
CA GLU A 605 6.68 -48.76 33.69
C GLU A 605 7.01 -47.42 34.29
N CYS A 606 8.20 -46.93 33.97
CA CYS A 606 8.63 -45.64 34.43
C CYS A 606 7.85 -44.57 33.65
N THR A 607 7.10 -43.74 34.36
CA THR A 607 6.39 -42.58 33.82
C THR A 607 6.97 -41.30 34.40
N ASP A 608 7.17 -40.33 33.52
CA ASP A 608 7.79 -39.04 33.81
C ASP A 608 6.87 -37.92 33.34
N SER A 609 6.61 -36.91 34.17
CA SER A 609 5.62 -35.87 33.87
C SER A 609 6.17 -34.65 33.14
N ASP A 610 7.49 -34.43 33.15
CA ASP A 610 8.13 -33.33 32.40
C ASP A 610 8.77 -33.80 31.08
N GLY A 611 8.78 -35.11 30.83
CA GLY A 611 9.23 -35.70 29.58
C GLY A 611 10.70 -36.10 29.56
N GLY A 612 11.37 -36.18 30.71
CA GLY A 612 12.68 -36.82 30.82
C GLY A 612 13.63 -36.06 31.75
N MET A 613 14.83 -35.71 31.27
CA MET A 613 15.74 -34.85 32.04
C MET A 613 15.47 -33.38 31.71
N ASP A 614 14.42 -32.79 32.28
CA ASP A 614 14.11 -31.35 32.14
C ASP A 614 14.21 -30.62 33.48
N PHE A 615 15.45 -30.27 33.82
CA PHE A 615 15.80 -29.55 35.04
C PHE A 615 15.12 -28.17 35.23
N TYR A 616 14.40 -27.64 34.23
CA TYR A 616 13.72 -26.34 34.28
C TYR A 616 12.22 -26.44 34.50
N VAL A 617 11.66 -27.66 34.46
CA VAL A 617 10.26 -27.94 34.74
C VAL A 617 10.20 -28.87 35.94
N LYS A 618 9.33 -28.58 36.90
CA LYS A 618 9.14 -29.49 38.03
C LYS A 618 8.32 -30.70 37.56
N GLY A 619 8.92 -31.88 37.58
CA GLY A 619 8.29 -33.14 37.28
C GLY A 619 8.03 -34.04 38.48
N THR A 620 7.42 -35.18 38.18
CA THR A 620 7.14 -36.29 39.08
C THR A 620 7.32 -37.58 38.29
N THR A 621 8.25 -38.40 38.76
CA THR A 621 8.67 -39.62 38.09
C THR A 621 8.33 -40.83 38.94
N SER A 622 7.57 -41.76 38.37
CA SER A 622 7.05 -42.94 39.07
C SER A 622 7.47 -44.21 38.34
N GLY A 623 7.96 -45.22 39.08
CA GLY A 623 8.43 -46.47 38.49
C GLY A 623 9.36 -47.25 39.43
N VAL A 624 10.08 -48.25 38.90
CA VAL A 624 11.09 -48.99 39.68
C VAL A 624 12.39 -48.20 39.77
N LEU A 625 12.88 -47.96 40.98
CA LEU A 625 14.14 -47.24 41.21
C LEU A 625 15.35 -48.01 40.62
N GLY A 626 16.12 -47.33 39.78
CA GLY A 626 17.36 -47.82 39.17
C GLY A 626 18.62 -47.47 39.97
N GLY A 627 19.80 -47.69 39.37
CA GLY A 627 21.09 -47.39 39.99
C GLY A 627 21.64 -48.47 40.94
N THR A 628 22.71 -48.15 41.68
CA THR A 628 23.42 -49.08 42.58
C THR A 628 23.35 -48.71 44.06
N ASN A 629 22.85 -47.52 44.39
CA ASN A 629 22.82 -46.98 45.76
C ASN A 629 21.38 -46.62 46.14
N CYS A 630 21.02 -46.76 47.42
CA CYS A 630 19.73 -46.29 47.92
C CYS A 630 19.70 -44.76 47.98
N LEU A 631 18.55 -44.17 47.65
CA LEU A 631 18.34 -42.73 47.71
C LEU A 631 17.75 -42.35 49.07
N GLY A 632 18.50 -41.54 49.83
CA GLY A 632 18.14 -41.15 51.19
C GLY A 632 16.88 -40.31 51.25
N ASP A 633 16.72 -39.37 50.32
CA ASP A 633 15.59 -38.43 50.31
C ASP A 633 14.25 -39.14 50.04
N LEU A 634 14.29 -40.23 49.28
CA LEU A 634 13.13 -41.05 48.94
C LEU A 634 12.93 -42.27 49.85
N HIS A 635 13.86 -42.51 50.77
CA HIS A 635 13.91 -43.71 51.63
C HIS A 635 13.71 -45.03 50.86
N ALA A 636 14.29 -45.14 49.66
CA ALA A 636 14.08 -46.26 48.75
C ALA A 636 15.40 -46.79 48.16
N CYS A 637 15.43 -48.08 47.83
CA CYS A 637 16.59 -48.77 47.27
C CYS A 637 16.32 -49.28 45.84
N PRO A 638 17.37 -49.56 45.03
CA PRO A 638 17.18 -50.07 43.68
C PRO A 638 16.32 -51.34 43.66
N GLY A 639 15.26 -51.34 42.85
CA GLY A 639 14.25 -52.41 42.79
C GLY A 639 12.94 -52.09 43.52
N ASP A 640 12.91 -51.06 44.38
CA ASP A 640 11.67 -50.59 45.00
C ASP A 640 10.85 -49.76 44.00
N THR A 641 9.52 -49.83 44.10
CA THR A 641 8.63 -48.95 43.34
C THR A 641 8.51 -47.61 44.06
N VAL A 642 8.79 -46.52 43.36
CA VAL A 642 8.87 -45.18 43.94
C VAL A 642 8.10 -44.17 43.11
N SER A 643 7.71 -43.07 43.74
CA SER A 643 7.25 -41.83 43.10
C SER A 643 8.14 -40.71 43.63
N ALA A 644 9.01 -40.20 42.77
CA ALA A 644 9.98 -39.16 43.05
C ALA A 644 9.52 -37.84 42.42
N VAL A 645 9.81 -36.72 43.07
CA VAL A 645 9.44 -35.37 42.61
C VAL A 645 10.72 -34.57 42.57
N ASP A 646 10.92 -33.73 41.57
CA ASP A 646 12.11 -32.91 41.49
C ASP A 646 12.13 -31.89 42.62
N VAL A 647 13.30 -31.75 43.22
CA VAL A 647 13.47 -30.96 44.44
C VAL A 647 14.74 -30.15 44.38
N CYS A 648 14.67 -28.94 44.91
CA CYS A 648 15.88 -28.16 45.16
C CYS A 648 16.62 -28.78 46.34
N ASN A 649 17.92 -29.00 46.16
CA ASN A 649 18.75 -29.67 47.15
C ASN A 649 18.82 -28.84 48.45
N VAL A 650 18.47 -29.47 49.57
CA VAL A 650 18.40 -28.80 50.88
C VAL A 650 19.77 -28.39 51.44
N TYR A 651 20.85 -28.99 50.93
CA TYR A 651 22.23 -28.66 51.33
C TYR A 651 22.86 -27.61 50.41
N ASN A 652 22.38 -27.50 49.17
CA ASN A 652 22.79 -26.48 48.22
C ASN A 652 21.59 -26.01 47.39
N VAL A 653 20.97 -24.89 47.80
CA VAL A 653 19.77 -24.32 47.18
C VAL A 653 19.94 -23.88 45.72
N ASN A 654 21.16 -23.93 45.19
CA ASN A 654 21.43 -23.69 43.76
C ASN A 654 21.44 -24.98 42.94
N ASN A 655 21.27 -26.14 43.55
CA ASN A 655 21.20 -27.42 42.85
C ASN A 655 19.76 -27.93 42.81
N VAL A 656 19.39 -28.53 41.69
CA VAL A 656 18.17 -29.32 41.53
C VAL A 656 18.57 -30.79 41.44
N ASP A 657 17.84 -31.64 42.18
CA ASP A 657 17.89 -33.08 42.05
C ASP A 657 16.69 -33.51 41.19
N GLU A 658 17.01 -33.95 39.97
CA GLU A 658 16.07 -34.35 38.92
C GLU A 658 15.87 -35.86 38.95
N TYR A 659 14.62 -36.31 38.84
CA TYR A 659 14.24 -37.70 38.70
C TYR A 659 13.59 -37.94 37.35
N TYR A 660 14.15 -38.88 36.59
CA TYR A 660 13.71 -39.10 35.21
C TYR A 660 13.66 -40.57 34.84
N CYS A 661 12.94 -40.88 33.77
CA CYS A 661 12.87 -42.23 33.24
C CYS A 661 14.01 -42.55 32.27
N SER A 662 14.75 -43.63 32.55
CA SER A 662 15.77 -44.17 31.64
C SER A 662 15.83 -45.69 31.74
N ASP A 663 15.86 -46.37 30.58
CA ASP A 663 15.77 -47.84 30.48
C ASP A 663 14.61 -48.44 31.32
N ASN A 664 13.46 -47.77 31.30
CA ASN A 664 12.25 -48.12 32.06
C ASN A 664 12.44 -48.17 33.60
N LYS A 665 13.39 -47.39 34.12
CA LYS A 665 13.66 -47.24 35.56
C LYS A 665 13.74 -45.77 35.94
N VAL A 666 13.36 -45.48 37.18
CA VAL A 666 13.53 -44.15 37.77
C VAL A 666 15.01 -43.96 38.09
N MET A 667 15.61 -42.94 37.50
CA MET A 667 17.00 -42.52 37.72
C MET A 667 17.00 -41.14 38.37
N GLY A 668 18.07 -40.80 39.10
CA GLY A 668 18.23 -39.49 39.72
C GLY A 668 19.54 -38.84 39.29
N MET A 669 19.51 -37.55 38.96
CA MET A 669 20.70 -36.76 38.60
C MET A 669 20.63 -35.35 39.18
N GLY A 670 21.72 -34.90 39.80
CA GLY A 670 21.83 -33.53 40.30
C GLY A 670 22.55 -32.62 39.31
N MET A 671 22.06 -31.40 39.14
CA MET A 671 22.77 -30.33 38.43
C MET A 671 22.83 -29.04 39.26
N THR A 672 23.76 -28.15 38.92
CA THR A 672 23.82 -26.79 39.49
C THR A 672 23.14 -25.81 38.54
N CYS A 673 22.07 -25.18 39.01
CA CYS A 673 21.31 -24.17 38.30
C CYS A 673 22.08 -22.84 38.25
N PRO A 674 22.31 -22.26 37.05
CA PRO A 674 23.06 -21.02 36.90
C PRO A 674 22.48 -19.81 37.66
N TYR A 675 21.15 -19.79 37.88
CA TYR A 675 20.45 -18.69 38.54
C TYR A 675 19.77 -19.08 39.86
N GLY A 676 20.06 -20.29 40.35
CA GLY A 676 19.45 -20.87 41.55
C GLY A 676 18.27 -21.78 41.25
N CYS A 677 17.84 -22.58 42.24
CA CYS A 677 16.70 -23.48 42.12
C CYS A 677 15.52 -22.95 42.95
N ARG A 678 14.30 -23.09 42.42
CA ARG A 678 13.05 -22.79 43.15
C ARG A 678 11.98 -23.82 42.82
N ASP A 679 11.31 -24.33 43.85
CA ASP A 679 10.20 -25.29 43.76
C ASP A 679 10.49 -26.55 42.91
N GLY A 680 11.73 -27.06 42.96
CA GLY A 680 12.10 -28.27 42.24
C GLY A 680 12.54 -28.06 40.80
N ALA A 681 12.72 -26.82 40.34
CA ALA A 681 13.22 -26.51 39.01
C ALA A 681 14.30 -25.41 39.05
N CYS A 682 15.19 -25.42 38.06
CA CYS A 682 16.12 -24.34 37.82
C CYS A 682 15.38 -23.06 37.44
N MET A 683 15.77 -21.94 38.04
CA MET A 683 15.28 -20.64 37.61
C MET A 683 15.93 -20.29 36.27
N ASP A 684 15.12 -19.81 35.34
CA ASP A 684 15.61 -19.20 34.10
C ASP A 684 16.50 -17.99 34.42
N ALA A 685 17.33 -17.62 33.44
CA ALA A 685 17.99 -16.32 33.49
C ALA A 685 16.93 -15.25 33.79
N PRO A 686 17.21 -14.28 34.69
CA PRO A 686 16.28 -13.18 34.87
C PRO A 686 16.04 -12.58 33.48
N THR A 687 14.84 -12.79 32.95
CA THR A 687 14.40 -12.15 31.73
C THR A 687 14.63 -10.66 31.95
N PRO A 688 15.33 -9.96 31.04
CA PRO A 688 15.39 -8.51 31.13
C PRO A 688 13.96 -8.02 31.35
N PRO A 689 13.70 -7.16 32.35
CA PRO A 689 12.36 -6.62 32.50
C PRO A 689 11.96 -6.01 31.16
N LEU A 690 10.78 -6.37 30.66
CA LEU A 690 10.14 -5.73 29.52
C LEU A 690 10.14 -4.23 29.79
N ALA A 691 11.02 -3.52 29.11
CA ALA A 691 11.36 -2.13 29.42
C ALA A 691 10.48 -1.13 28.66
N TYR A 692 9.23 -1.48 28.35
CA TYR A 692 8.43 -0.72 27.39
C TYR A 692 6.99 -0.39 27.84
N CYS A 693 6.43 -1.02 28.88
CA CYS A 693 5.20 -0.50 29.50
C CYS A 693 5.48 0.81 30.26
N GLY A 694 4.80 1.89 29.89
CA GLY A 694 4.91 3.22 30.49
C GLY A 694 5.88 4.16 29.79
N ASP A 695 6.27 3.87 28.54
CA ASP A 695 7.27 4.67 27.80
C ASP A 695 6.67 5.78 26.90
N GLY A 696 5.35 5.81 26.76
CA GLY A 696 4.55 6.74 25.98
C GLY A 696 4.32 6.32 24.52
N ILE A 697 4.63 5.07 24.13
CA ILE A 697 4.55 4.57 22.75
C ILE A 697 4.00 3.12 22.74
N VAL A 698 2.81 2.91 22.17
CA VAL A 698 2.29 1.55 21.92
C VAL A 698 3.06 0.90 20.77
N GLN A 699 3.82 -0.15 21.05
CA GLN A 699 4.63 -0.89 20.06
C GLN A 699 4.44 -2.40 20.15
N TYR A 700 4.55 -3.12 19.03
CA TYR A 700 4.36 -4.58 19.01
C TYR A 700 5.36 -5.28 19.96
N PRO A 701 4.93 -6.09 20.96
CA PRO A 701 3.62 -6.77 21.10
C PRO A 701 2.59 -6.12 22.07
N GLU A 702 2.74 -4.87 22.48
CA GLU A 702 1.83 -4.14 23.38
C GLU A 702 0.50 -3.80 22.70
N GLN A 703 -0.59 -3.79 23.48
CA GLN A 703 -1.92 -3.37 23.02
C GLN A 703 -2.28 -1.97 23.52
N CYS A 704 -1.68 -1.53 24.63
CA CYS A 704 -1.84 -0.22 25.22
C CYS A 704 -0.61 0.13 26.06
N ASP A 705 -0.48 1.40 26.42
CA ASP A 705 0.57 1.90 27.30
C ASP A 705 -0.09 2.40 28.60
N ASP A 706 0.65 2.46 29.71
CA ASP A 706 0.13 2.74 31.07
C ASP A 706 -0.29 4.23 31.26
N ASP A 707 -0.66 4.92 30.18
CA ASP A 707 -1.02 6.34 30.14
C ASP A 707 -2.51 6.64 30.40
N GLY A 708 -3.26 5.66 30.91
CA GLY A 708 -4.53 5.86 31.61
C GLY A 708 -5.77 5.34 30.89
N LEU A 709 -6.83 6.16 30.81
CA LEU A 709 -8.10 5.78 30.18
C LEU A 709 -7.90 5.65 28.67
N ILE A 710 -7.91 4.42 28.18
CA ILE A 710 -7.63 4.10 26.77
C ILE A 710 -8.87 4.35 25.89
N GLY A 711 -10.07 4.19 26.44
CA GLY A 711 -11.30 4.41 25.69
C GLY A 711 -12.55 3.94 26.43
N SER A 712 -13.68 3.93 25.72
CA SER A 712 -14.94 3.40 26.24
C SER A 712 -15.14 1.96 25.79
N CYS A 713 -15.64 1.11 26.68
CA CYS A 713 -15.94 -0.28 26.39
C CYS A 713 -16.91 -0.47 25.22
N THR A 714 -17.69 0.55 24.86
CA THR A 714 -18.58 0.56 23.69
C THR A 714 -17.85 0.36 22.35
N GLN A 715 -16.52 0.53 22.31
CA GLN A 715 -15.68 0.29 21.15
C GLN A 715 -15.27 -1.18 20.99
N PHE A 716 -15.46 -2.01 22.03
CA PHE A 716 -15.21 -3.45 22.00
C PHE A 716 -16.56 -4.18 21.98
N GLY A 717 -16.83 -4.88 20.89
CA GLY A 717 -18.16 -5.43 20.58
C GLY A 717 -18.67 -6.38 21.65
N ASN A 718 -19.59 -5.88 22.49
CA ASN A 718 -20.55 -6.55 23.40
C ASN A 718 -20.78 -5.80 24.72
N PHE A 719 -20.13 -4.65 24.96
CA PHE A 719 -20.32 -3.87 26.19
C PHE A 719 -21.21 -2.64 25.97
N THR A 720 -22.06 -2.34 26.95
CA THR A 720 -23.05 -1.25 26.84
C THR A 720 -22.53 0.06 27.45
N TYR A 721 -21.72 -0.03 28.50
CA TYR A 721 -21.01 1.09 29.11
C TYR A 721 -19.81 0.60 29.93
N GLY A 722 -18.91 1.52 30.30
CA GLY A 722 -17.69 1.21 31.04
C GLY A 722 -16.46 1.81 30.38
N ASP A 723 -15.36 1.72 31.10
CA ASP A 723 -14.07 2.32 30.77
C ASP A 723 -13.04 1.22 30.52
N VAL A 724 -12.29 1.34 29.42
CA VAL A 724 -11.16 0.45 29.11
C VAL A 724 -9.90 1.07 29.69
N THR A 725 -9.20 0.32 30.54
CA THR A 725 -7.92 0.71 31.12
C THR A 725 -6.80 -0.13 30.53
N CYS A 726 -5.54 0.29 30.68
CA CYS A 726 -4.40 -0.56 30.35
C CYS A 726 -3.94 -1.35 31.58
N ASN A 727 -3.56 -2.61 31.41
CA ASN A 727 -2.92 -3.37 32.48
C ASN A 727 -1.43 -2.98 32.58
N PRO A 728 -0.96 -2.41 33.70
CA PRO A 728 0.39 -1.85 33.83
C PRO A 728 1.51 -2.91 33.85
N GLU A 729 1.18 -4.18 34.07
CA GLU A 729 2.17 -5.27 34.13
C GLU A 729 2.28 -6.03 32.81
N THR A 730 1.24 -5.98 31.96
CA THR A 730 1.13 -6.80 30.74
C THR A 730 0.94 -6.00 29.46
N CYS A 731 0.68 -4.69 29.55
CA CYS A 731 0.44 -3.78 28.42
C CYS A 731 -0.70 -4.27 27.49
N THR A 732 -1.68 -4.97 28.06
CA THR A 732 -2.89 -5.45 27.37
C THR A 732 -4.12 -4.69 27.85
N PHE A 733 -5.14 -4.58 27.01
CA PHE A 733 -6.40 -3.93 27.41
C PHE A 733 -7.02 -4.65 28.61
N ASP A 734 -7.33 -3.90 29.66
CA ASP A 734 -8.08 -4.35 30.82
C ASP A 734 -9.56 -3.97 30.65
N LEU A 735 -10.38 -5.00 30.44
CA LEU A 735 -11.83 -4.88 30.24
C LEU A 735 -12.63 -5.19 31.52
N THR A 736 -11.96 -5.27 32.69
CA THR A 736 -12.60 -5.65 33.96
C THR A 736 -13.74 -4.69 34.37
N TRP A 737 -13.74 -3.46 33.85
CA TRP A 737 -14.76 -2.44 34.13
C TRP A 737 -15.78 -2.24 33.01
N CYS A 738 -15.84 -3.15 32.04
CA CYS A 738 -16.82 -3.16 30.97
C CYS A 738 -18.06 -3.99 31.33
N TYR A 739 -19.25 -3.40 31.21
CA TYR A 739 -20.53 -4.00 31.63
C TYR A 739 -21.59 -4.06 30.53
#